data_AF-A0A0L1JEB6-F1
#
_entry.id   AF-A0A0L1JEB6-F1
#
_cell.length_a   1.000
_cell.length_b   1.000
_cell.length_c   1.000
_cell.angle_alpha   90.00
_cell.angle_beta   90.00
_cell.angle_gamma   90.00
#
_symmetry.space_group_name_H-M   'P 1'
#
loop_
_entity.id
_entity.type
_entity.pdbx_description
1 polymer ?
#
loop_
_entity_poly.entity_id
_entity_poly.type
_entity_poly.pdbx_seq_one_letter_code
_entity_poly.pdbx_strand_id
1 'polypeptide(L)'
;MATPGAPVLDRFLSGISEIIRNRDGSKLQDFLQIEPPLSDIYRQMVEELRRQYPNGPKEADLLRRCEGLVPRTKNGSSWTAFPTFMKLYFTFLRDVNVDNLLETYNLLKGLVKLPPSNVALSSCRPHRLLIVSADSQSVLALGDSQYGVIVLPTVLYLSKVLAKLAMGLDRRPELIAHLLRMEGRSDQDESIEKVTLVEKSANVVREAFIKCLTDRSGTPGVHGKPEGKRVGIYLMANLCLKLLFQCGKLRNAEQMFSSISAQSPPLKYFPASQRVTYLYYLGRYLFSNNLFYPAQIALQSAYDQCHRQALSQKRVILTYLIPCNIIMGRFPSMELLQRPESEGLADKFVPICRLIVRGDYIAFREHLALDSPTTEWFAQKGILLALRNRCEILVWRALARKVFIHGGFHGEPQGSAQRGPPPFLYLHKLETAVRWLQSQHAQSSHGSLSFAPPGQNRDAQAGHNEFGSQLVYKLPDHDFAGVHEVDGPGFKPDPDLVSNYEDFLAPDGCFDVMGQWQPNTPGVLVDGQPDADYSQYELDPYTHRVERDSETDQGKPTPMMRELESILASLLTQGLMRGYLTHKNPRFAIPGARLRGALPTGFPNVWQTISARESEDDRVPGWVQPPPPVVGGGLAAAGGGRVVNLAGARPVGVQ
;
A
#
# COMPACT_ATOMS: atom_id res chain seq x y z
N MET A 1 -43.64 36.80 -25.34
CA MET A 1 -44.55 35.79 -24.77
C MET A 1 -44.00 35.38 -23.42
N ALA A 2 -44.71 35.70 -22.33
CA ALA A 2 -44.29 35.37 -20.97
C ALA A 2 -44.50 33.86 -20.73
N THR A 3 -43.43 33.14 -20.43
CA THR A 3 -43.49 31.75 -19.97
C THR A 3 -44.28 31.67 -18.66
N PRO A 4 -45.21 30.72 -18.49
CA PRO A 4 -45.95 30.55 -17.25
C PRO A 4 -44.96 30.31 -16.11
N GLY A 5 -44.98 31.19 -15.10
CA GLY A 5 -43.88 31.33 -14.13
C GLY A 5 -43.58 30.04 -13.36
N ALA A 6 -42.29 29.76 -13.17
CA ALA A 6 -41.79 28.82 -12.16
C ALA A 6 -41.33 29.67 -10.96
N PRO A 7 -42.25 30.19 -10.12
CA PRO A 7 -41.90 31.17 -9.10
C PRO A 7 -40.88 30.65 -8.08
N VAL A 8 -40.86 29.34 -7.81
CA VAL A 8 -39.87 28.75 -6.90
C VAL A 8 -38.51 28.64 -7.58
N LEU A 9 -38.45 28.11 -8.81
CA LEU A 9 -37.20 28.07 -9.60
C LEU A 9 -36.61 29.47 -9.84
N ASP A 10 -37.47 30.47 -10.12
CA ASP A 10 -37.07 31.86 -10.34
C ASP A 10 -36.39 32.44 -9.10
N ARG A 11 -37.02 32.29 -7.92
CA ARG A 11 -36.45 32.71 -6.64
C ARG A 11 -35.14 31.99 -6.33
N PHE A 12 -35.06 30.69 -6.64
CA PHE A 12 -33.86 29.90 -6.41
C PHE A 12 -32.69 30.37 -7.30
N LEU A 13 -32.92 30.58 -8.59
CA LEU A 13 -31.92 31.11 -9.53
C LEU A 13 -31.47 32.54 -9.17
N SER A 14 -32.40 33.40 -8.72
CA SER A 14 -32.07 34.73 -8.20
C SER A 14 -31.17 34.65 -6.97
N GLY A 15 -31.47 33.77 -6.01
CA GLY A 15 -30.64 33.53 -4.83
C GLY A 15 -29.23 33.06 -5.20
N ILE A 16 -29.10 32.11 -6.12
CA ILE A 16 -27.79 31.66 -6.62
C ILE A 16 -27.02 32.81 -7.28
N SER A 17 -27.68 33.64 -8.08
CA SER A 17 -27.03 34.80 -8.73
C SER A 17 -26.48 35.80 -7.70
N GLU A 18 -27.21 36.02 -6.61
CA GLU A 18 -26.76 36.87 -5.50
C GLU A 18 -25.56 36.24 -4.76
N ILE A 19 -25.61 34.94 -4.49
CA ILE A 19 -24.52 34.19 -3.85
C ILE A 19 -23.24 34.27 -4.69
N ILE A 20 -23.32 34.06 -6.01
CA ILE A 20 -22.17 34.15 -6.93
C ILE A 20 -21.61 35.58 -6.93
N ARG A 21 -22.48 36.59 -6.96
CA ARG A 21 -22.06 38.00 -6.89
C ARG A 21 -21.32 38.32 -5.59
N ASN A 22 -21.80 37.77 -4.47
CA ASN A 22 -21.20 37.92 -3.14
C ASN A 22 -19.99 36.99 -2.91
N ARG A 23 -19.69 36.09 -3.86
CA ARG A 23 -18.63 35.08 -3.79
C ARG A 23 -18.69 34.16 -2.55
N ASP A 24 -19.91 33.85 -2.10
CA ASP A 24 -20.14 33.05 -0.90
C ASP A 24 -20.27 31.55 -1.24
N GLY A 25 -19.13 30.86 -1.31
CA GLY A 25 -19.11 29.44 -1.67
C GLY A 25 -19.76 28.51 -0.64
N SER A 26 -19.78 28.91 0.64
CA SER A 26 -20.42 28.12 1.69
C SER A 26 -21.94 28.13 1.53
N LYS A 27 -22.53 29.32 1.33
CA LYS A 27 -23.98 29.42 1.03
C LYS A 27 -24.35 28.72 -0.26
N LEU A 28 -23.48 28.73 -1.27
CA LEU A 28 -23.73 28.00 -2.51
C LEU A 28 -23.86 26.49 -2.25
N GLN A 29 -23.00 25.91 -1.40
CA GLN A 29 -23.12 24.50 -1.00
C GLN A 29 -24.39 24.25 -0.18
N ASP A 30 -24.79 25.18 0.68
CA ASP A 30 -26.03 25.04 1.48
C ASP A 30 -27.30 25.13 0.62
N PHE A 31 -27.24 25.82 -0.53
CA PHE A 31 -28.33 25.86 -1.52
C PHE A 31 -28.35 24.63 -2.44
N LEU A 32 -27.21 23.97 -2.64
CA LEU A 32 -27.07 22.85 -3.58
C LEU A 32 -27.09 21.50 -2.84
N GLN A 33 -28.16 21.25 -2.11
CA GLN A 33 -28.33 20.02 -1.31
C GLN A 33 -28.87 18.86 -2.16
N ILE A 34 -28.34 17.66 -1.91
CA ILE A 34 -28.78 16.42 -2.59
C ILE A 34 -29.10 15.27 -1.63
N GLU A 35 -28.74 15.37 -0.35
CA GLU A 35 -29.02 14.34 0.67
C GLU A 35 -30.40 14.58 1.30
N PRO A 36 -31.32 13.60 1.32
CA PRO A 36 -32.59 13.69 2.05
C PRO A 36 -32.40 13.76 3.58
N PRO A 37 -33.35 14.32 4.35
CA PRO A 37 -34.62 14.91 3.90
C PRO A 37 -34.42 16.34 3.37
N LEU A 38 -34.90 16.58 2.14
CA LEU A 38 -34.94 17.92 1.55
C LEU A 38 -36.18 18.67 2.07
N SER A 39 -36.03 19.99 2.27
CA SER A 39 -37.13 20.85 2.70
C SER A 39 -38.26 20.91 1.65
N ASP A 40 -39.46 21.31 2.06
CA ASP A 40 -40.65 21.36 1.19
C ASP A 40 -40.44 22.23 -0.06
N ILE A 41 -39.58 23.25 0.03
CA ILE A 41 -39.23 24.14 -1.09
C ILE A 41 -38.58 23.36 -2.25
N TYR A 42 -37.70 22.39 -1.94
CA TYR A 42 -37.09 21.55 -2.98
C TYR A 42 -38.11 20.62 -3.62
N ARG A 43 -39.10 20.13 -2.88
CA ARG A 43 -40.17 19.29 -3.45
C ARG A 43 -41.04 20.09 -4.42
N GLN A 44 -41.43 21.31 -4.04
CA GLN A 44 -42.16 22.23 -4.93
C GLN A 44 -41.35 22.57 -6.18
N MET A 45 -40.04 22.80 -6.03
CA MET A 45 -39.15 23.04 -7.18
C MET A 45 -39.06 21.81 -8.11
N VAL A 46 -39.03 20.59 -7.56
CA VAL A 46 -39.04 19.35 -8.35
C VAL A 46 -40.34 19.21 -9.14
N GLU A 47 -41.49 19.53 -8.55
CA GLU A 47 -42.78 19.54 -9.24
C GLU A 47 -42.82 20.57 -10.38
N GLU A 48 -42.32 21.78 -10.14
CA GLU A 48 -42.18 22.81 -11.18
C GLU A 48 -41.27 22.34 -12.32
N LEU A 49 -40.12 21.74 -12.00
CA LEU A 49 -39.17 21.21 -12.99
C LEU A 49 -39.80 20.10 -13.83
N ARG A 50 -40.53 19.15 -13.23
CA ARG A 50 -41.23 18.07 -13.95
C ARG A 50 -42.30 18.61 -14.89
N ARG A 51 -43.03 19.65 -14.47
CA ARG A 51 -44.12 20.23 -15.25
C ARG A 51 -43.62 21.11 -16.40
N GLN A 52 -42.62 21.95 -16.15
CA GLN A 52 -42.19 22.99 -17.09
C GLN A 52 -40.99 22.58 -17.95
N TYR A 53 -40.11 21.74 -17.41
CA TYR A 53 -38.87 21.28 -18.05
C TYR A 53 -38.75 19.75 -18.01
N PRO A 54 -39.70 19.01 -18.64
CA PRO A 54 -39.58 17.56 -18.77
C PRO A 54 -38.35 17.17 -19.62
N ASN A 55 -37.92 15.91 -19.49
CA ASN A 55 -36.81 15.37 -20.27
C ASN A 55 -37.09 15.50 -21.78
N GLY A 56 -36.11 15.98 -22.55
CA GLY A 56 -36.24 16.24 -23.99
C GLY A 56 -35.86 17.68 -24.41
N PRO A 57 -36.53 18.28 -25.42
CA PRO A 57 -36.04 19.51 -26.06
C PRO A 57 -36.03 20.74 -25.14
N LYS A 58 -36.85 20.75 -24.08
CA LYS A 58 -36.92 21.84 -23.09
C LYS A 58 -35.72 21.89 -22.13
N GLU A 59 -34.83 20.91 -22.16
CA GLU A 59 -33.57 20.99 -21.40
C GLU A 59 -32.65 22.11 -21.90
N ALA A 60 -32.71 22.44 -23.20
CA ALA A 60 -31.96 23.57 -23.76
C ALA A 60 -32.46 24.91 -23.19
N ASP A 61 -33.76 25.03 -22.95
CA ASP A 61 -34.34 26.22 -22.33
C ASP A 61 -33.93 26.32 -20.86
N LEU A 62 -33.86 25.21 -20.12
CA LEU A 62 -33.35 25.17 -18.75
C LEU A 62 -31.87 25.57 -18.67
N LEU A 63 -31.04 25.11 -19.63
CA LEU A 63 -29.64 25.54 -19.73
C LEU A 63 -29.54 27.04 -19.98
N ARG A 64 -30.33 27.59 -20.90
CA ARG A 64 -30.37 29.04 -21.19
C ARG A 64 -30.72 29.87 -19.95
N ARG A 65 -31.58 29.35 -19.06
CA ARG A 65 -31.84 29.99 -17.77
C ARG A 65 -30.63 29.98 -16.84
N CYS A 66 -29.88 28.88 -16.81
CA CYS A 66 -28.67 28.76 -16.01
C CYS A 66 -27.53 29.65 -16.53
N GLU A 67 -27.47 29.94 -17.84
CA GLU A 67 -26.50 30.88 -18.43
C GLU A 67 -26.63 32.30 -17.85
N GLY A 68 -27.84 32.68 -17.42
CA GLY A 68 -28.10 33.97 -16.76
C GLY A 68 -27.50 34.11 -15.35
N LEU A 69 -27.02 33.01 -14.74
CA LEU A 69 -26.44 33.02 -13.39
C LEU A 69 -25.01 33.58 -13.35
N VAL A 70 -24.30 33.54 -14.47
CA VAL A 70 -22.88 33.90 -14.53
C VAL A 70 -22.72 35.40 -14.85
N PRO A 71 -21.91 36.15 -14.09
CA PRO A 71 -21.60 37.54 -14.41
C PRO A 71 -20.95 37.66 -15.80
N ARG A 72 -21.44 38.57 -16.64
CA ARG A 72 -20.81 38.88 -17.93
C ARG A 72 -19.52 39.65 -17.70
N THR A 73 -18.37 38.99 -17.85
CA THR A 73 -17.05 39.63 -17.72
C THR A 73 -16.63 40.35 -19.01
N LYS A 74 -15.98 41.52 -18.88
CA LYS A 74 -15.45 42.30 -20.02
C LYS A 74 -14.32 41.60 -20.80
N ASN A 75 -13.67 40.58 -20.22
CA ASN A 75 -12.45 39.95 -20.75
C ASN A 75 -12.69 38.55 -21.39
N GLY A 76 -13.92 38.18 -21.70
CA GLY A 76 -14.21 37.02 -22.56
C GLY A 76 -14.14 35.62 -21.92
N SER A 77 -13.69 35.42 -20.67
CA SER A 77 -13.81 34.10 -20.01
C SER A 77 -15.18 33.95 -19.36
N SER A 78 -16.17 33.45 -20.10
CA SER A 78 -17.44 33.02 -19.49
C SER A 78 -17.19 31.71 -18.72
N TRP A 79 -17.72 31.64 -17.50
CA TRP A 79 -17.70 30.44 -16.66
C TRP A 79 -18.65 29.36 -17.21
N THR A 80 -18.42 28.90 -18.45
CA THR A 80 -19.35 28.10 -19.27
C THR A 80 -19.71 26.74 -18.66
N ALA A 81 -18.81 26.18 -17.84
CA ALA A 81 -19.05 24.93 -17.13
C ALA A 81 -20.10 25.07 -16.01
N PHE A 82 -20.26 26.25 -15.41
CA PHE A 82 -21.17 26.44 -14.29
C PHE A 82 -22.66 26.37 -14.67
N PRO A 83 -23.13 27.02 -15.76
CA PRO A 83 -24.49 26.82 -16.28
C PRO A 83 -24.81 25.35 -16.57
N THR A 84 -23.85 24.63 -17.17
CA THR A 84 -23.99 23.21 -17.48
C THR A 84 -24.11 22.37 -16.20
N PHE A 85 -23.27 22.65 -15.20
CA PHE A 85 -23.36 22.05 -13.87
C PHE A 85 -24.74 22.31 -13.22
N MET A 86 -25.24 23.54 -13.27
CA MET A 86 -26.55 23.89 -12.72
C MET A 86 -27.70 23.18 -13.43
N LYS A 87 -27.66 23.06 -14.77
CA LYS A 87 -28.63 22.26 -15.52
C LYS A 87 -28.65 20.81 -15.01
N LEU A 88 -27.46 20.20 -14.86
CA LEU A 88 -27.34 18.82 -14.37
C LEU A 88 -27.83 18.66 -12.93
N TYR A 89 -27.62 19.65 -12.06
CA TYR A 89 -28.16 19.66 -10.71
C TYR A 89 -29.70 19.63 -10.71
N PHE A 90 -30.34 20.45 -11.54
CA PHE A 90 -31.80 20.44 -11.66
C PHE A 90 -32.33 19.15 -12.28
N THR A 91 -31.66 18.61 -13.30
CA THR A 91 -31.98 17.30 -13.87
C THR A 91 -31.87 16.20 -12.80
N PHE A 92 -30.82 16.22 -11.97
CA PHE A 92 -30.66 15.28 -10.86
C PHE A 92 -31.82 15.39 -9.87
N LEU A 93 -32.18 16.59 -9.41
CA LEU A 93 -33.30 16.76 -8.48
C LEU A 93 -34.64 16.28 -9.09
N ARG A 94 -34.85 16.53 -10.38
CA ARG A 94 -36.07 16.13 -11.12
C ARG A 94 -36.22 14.60 -11.18
N ASP A 95 -35.12 13.91 -11.45
CA ASP A 95 -35.09 12.51 -11.88
C ASP A 95 -34.56 11.54 -10.80
N VAL A 96 -34.05 12.04 -9.66
CA VAL A 96 -33.51 11.18 -8.60
C VAL A 96 -34.57 10.21 -8.07
N ASN A 97 -34.21 8.93 -8.08
CA ASN A 97 -35.03 7.84 -7.58
C ASN A 97 -34.34 7.20 -6.36
N VAL A 98 -34.81 7.52 -5.16
CA VAL A 98 -34.21 7.06 -3.90
C VAL A 98 -34.32 5.54 -3.72
N ASP A 99 -35.30 4.91 -4.37
CA ASP A 99 -35.50 3.45 -4.33
C ASP A 99 -34.50 2.71 -5.21
N ASN A 100 -33.92 3.40 -6.21
CA ASN A 100 -32.88 2.88 -7.09
C ASN A 100 -31.53 3.56 -6.80
N LEU A 101 -30.82 3.05 -5.80
CA LEU A 101 -29.51 3.56 -5.38
C LEU A 101 -28.48 3.59 -6.52
N LEU A 102 -28.61 2.70 -7.50
CA LEU A 102 -27.68 2.59 -8.59
C LEU A 102 -27.93 3.64 -9.68
N GLU A 103 -29.20 3.84 -10.05
CA GLU A 103 -29.60 4.96 -10.90
C GLU A 103 -29.21 6.29 -10.26
N THR A 104 -29.45 6.44 -8.95
CA THR A 104 -28.98 7.58 -8.16
C THR A 104 -27.46 7.73 -8.23
N TYR A 105 -26.70 6.64 -8.15
CA TYR A 105 -25.24 6.69 -8.32
C TYR A 105 -24.84 7.14 -9.71
N ASN A 106 -25.48 6.62 -10.76
CA ASN A 106 -25.17 7.02 -12.13
C ASN A 106 -25.59 8.47 -12.44
N LEU A 107 -26.70 8.95 -11.88
CA LEU A 107 -27.13 10.34 -11.96
C LEU A 107 -26.22 11.28 -11.17
N LEU A 108 -25.77 10.87 -9.97
CA LEU A 108 -24.84 11.65 -9.17
C LEU A 108 -23.44 11.68 -9.80
N LYS A 109 -22.97 10.53 -10.27
CA LYS A 109 -21.79 10.44 -11.12
C LYS A 109 -21.99 11.28 -12.37
N GLY A 110 -23.20 11.33 -12.94
CA GLY A 110 -23.68 12.15 -14.06
C GLY A 110 -23.51 13.66 -13.87
N LEU A 111 -24.01 14.14 -12.74
CA LEU A 111 -23.85 15.50 -12.22
C LEU A 111 -22.37 15.85 -12.04
N VAL A 112 -21.57 14.82 -11.76
CA VAL A 112 -20.12 14.90 -11.70
C VAL A 112 -19.46 14.49 -13.02
N LYS A 113 -20.09 13.94 -14.07
CA LYS A 113 -19.48 13.42 -15.33
C LYS A 113 -20.57 13.03 -16.33
N LEU A 114 -20.58 13.55 -17.55
CA LEU A 114 -21.55 13.13 -18.58
C LEU A 114 -21.39 11.63 -18.96
N PRO A 115 -22.49 10.89 -19.23
CA PRO A 115 -22.42 9.73 -20.13
C PRO A 115 -22.12 10.23 -21.55
N PRO A 116 -21.36 9.48 -22.38
CA PRO A 116 -21.30 9.79 -23.81
C PRO A 116 -22.73 9.74 -24.34
N SER A 117 -23.19 10.87 -24.86
CA SER A 117 -24.48 10.95 -25.54
C SER A 117 -24.55 9.89 -26.62
N ASN A 118 -25.52 8.97 -26.50
CA ASN A 118 -26.08 8.25 -27.64
C ASN A 118 -26.72 9.28 -28.58
N VAL A 119 -25.88 9.99 -29.34
CA VAL A 119 -26.34 10.65 -30.55
C VAL A 119 -26.34 9.55 -31.60
N ALA A 120 -27.55 9.11 -31.95
CA ALA A 120 -27.79 8.41 -33.20
C ALA A 120 -27.33 9.33 -34.34
N LEU A 121 -26.09 9.19 -34.78
CA LEU A 121 -25.64 9.68 -36.07
C LEU A 121 -25.70 8.50 -37.03
N SER A 122 -26.81 8.42 -37.75
CA SER A 122 -26.84 7.69 -39.00
C SER A 122 -25.79 8.29 -39.94
N SER A 123 -24.99 7.41 -40.54
CA SER A 123 -24.22 7.64 -41.76
C SER A 123 -22.83 8.31 -41.63
N CYS A 124 -21.85 7.53 -42.09
CA CYS A 124 -20.55 7.91 -42.68
C CYS A 124 -19.28 7.98 -41.80
N ARG A 125 -18.53 6.86 -41.93
CA ARG A 125 -17.06 6.65 -41.94
C ARG A 125 -16.35 6.26 -40.62
N PRO A 126 -15.57 5.15 -40.64
CA PRO A 126 -14.72 4.74 -39.53
C PRO A 126 -13.35 5.42 -39.60
N HIS A 127 -12.63 5.44 -38.48
CA HIS A 127 -11.26 5.94 -38.26
C HIS A 127 -11.12 7.38 -37.77
N ARG A 128 -11.51 7.61 -36.50
CA ARG A 128 -10.66 8.31 -35.51
C ARG A 128 -11.19 8.04 -34.11
N LEU A 129 -10.54 7.12 -33.40
CA LEU A 129 -10.73 6.86 -31.98
C LEU A 129 -10.21 8.07 -31.19
N LEU A 130 -11.00 9.12 -31.09
CA LEU A 130 -10.76 10.23 -30.18
C LEU A 130 -11.30 9.83 -28.80
N ILE A 131 -10.40 9.31 -27.96
CA ILE A 131 -10.58 9.27 -26.50
C ILE A 131 -10.60 10.73 -26.03
N VAL A 132 -11.75 11.41 -26.16
CA VAL A 132 -11.92 12.76 -25.61
C VAL A 132 -12.24 12.63 -24.13
N SER A 133 -11.35 13.16 -23.31
CA SER A 133 -11.43 13.35 -21.86
C SER A 133 -12.83 13.79 -21.42
N ALA A 134 -13.56 12.86 -20.78
CA ALA A 134 -14.86 13.11 -20.19
C ALA A 134 -14.70 13.75 -18.80
N ASP A 135 -14.40 15.04 -18.81
CA ASP A 135 -14.18 15.83 -17.60
C ASP A 135 -15.48 16.09 -16.83
N SER A 136 -15.33 16.07 -15.51
CA SER A 136 -16.40 16.21 -14.55
C SER A 136 -16.98 17.65 -14.51
N GLN A 137 -18.28 17.92 -14.74
CA GLN A 137 -18.79 19.31 -14.97
C GLN A 137 -18.66 20.26 -13.77
N SER A 138 -18.98 19.81 -12.55
CA SER A 138 -18.72 20.60 -11.33
C SER A 138 -17.21 20.83 -11.11
N VAL A 139 -16.39 19.85 -11.47
CA VAL A 139 -14.93 19.91 -11.39
C VAL A 139 -14.37 20.81 -12.52
N LEU A 140 -15.00 20.87 -13.69
CA LEU A 140 -14.71 21.82 -14.77
C LEU A 140 -15.02 23.24 -14.31
N ALA A 141 -16.16 23.46 -13.65
CA ALA A 141 -16.49 24.74 -13.03
C ALA A 141 -15.46 25.14 -11.96
N LEU A 142 -14.93 24.20 -11.17
CA LEU A 142 -13.81 24.43 -10.25
C LEU A 142 -12.50 24.81 -10.97
N GLY A 143 -12.33 24.41 -12.23
CA GLY A 143 -11.18 24.75 -13.06
C GLY A 143 -11.04 26.24 -13.33
N ASP A 144 -12.14 26.99 -13.29
CA ASP A 144 -12.16 28.43 -13.56
C ASP A 144 -11.22 29.21 -12.61
N SER A 145 -10.49 30.17 -13.15
CA SER A 145 -9.46 30.92 -12.43
C SER A 145 -10.03 31.98 -11.49
N GLN A 146 -11.22 32.53 -11.78
CA GLN A 146 -11.81 33.63 -11.02
C GLN A 146 -12.91 33.18 -10.07
N TYR A 147 -13.78 32.28 -10.53
CA TYR A 147 -14.99 31.85 -9.82
C TYR A 147 -14.91 30.41 -9.30
N GLY A 148 -13.91 29.64 -9.71
CA GLY A 148 -13.78 28.23 -9.30
C GLY A 148 -13.71 28.01 -7.79
N VAL A 149 -13.12 28.95 -7.03
CA VAL A 149 -13.06 28.89 -5.56
C VAL A 149 -14.45 28.88 -4.90
N ILE A 150 -15.45 29.51 -5.53
CA ILE A 150 -16.83 29.59 -5.01
C ILE A 150 -17.48 28.20 -5.02
N VAL A 151 -17.16 27.37 -6.02
CA VAL A 151 -17.78 26.03 -6.17
C VAL A 151 -16.99 24.97 -5.41
N LEU A 152 -15.81 25.27 -4.88
CA LEU A 152 -14.98 24.31 -4.15
C LEU A 152 -15.75 23.62 -2.98
N PRO A 153 -16.47 24.33 -2.08
CA PRO A 153 -17.27 23.69 -1.05
C PRO A 153 -18.34 22.74 -1.62
N THR A 154 -19.00 23.13 -2.72
CA THR A 154 -19.99 22.31 -3.41
C THR A 154 -19.35 21.06 -4.03
N VAL A 155 -18.21 21.17 -4.73
CA VAL A 155 -17.49 20.00 -5.28
C VAL A 155 -17.07 19.05 -4.17
N LEU A 156 -16.59 19.57 -3.04
CA LEU A 156 -16.22 18.77 -1.87
C LEU A 156 -17.42 18.00 -1.30
N TYR A 157 -18.56 18.67 -1.14
CA TYR A 157 -19.81 18.06 -0.70
C TYR A 157 -20.25 16.94 -1.65
N LEU A 158 -20.36 17.23 -2.95
CA LEU A 158 -20.78 16.27 -3.97
C LEU A 158 -19.81 15.07 -4.04
N SER A 159 -18.51 15.32 -3.98
CA SER A 159 -17.49 14.27 -3.97
C SER A 159 -17.63 13.36 -2.75
N LYS A 160 -17.95 13.93 -1.58
CA LYS A 160 -18.18 13.17 -0.35
C LYS A 160 -19.43 12.29 -0.45
N VAL A 161 -20.52 12.80 -1.02
CA VAL A 161 -21.75 12.02 -1.24
C VAL A 161 -21.48 10.89 -2.25
N LEU A 162 -20.80 11.20 -3.37
CA LEU A 162 -20.39 10.21 -4.37
C LEU A 162 -19.55 9.10 -3.74
N ALA A 163 -18.55 9.47 -2.92
CA ALA A 163 -17.70 8.51 -2.23
C ALA A 163 -18.48 7.62 -1.25
N LYS A 164 -19.41 8.20 -0.46
CA LYS A 164 -20.28 7.43 0.45
C LYS A 164 -21.11 6.41 -0.32
N LEU A 165 -21.72 6.83 -1.42
CA LEU A 165 -22.57 5.96 -2.24
C LEU A 165 -21.75 4.86 -2.93
N ALA A 166 -20.60 5.20 -3.50
CA ALA A 166 -19.67 4.25 -4.10
C ALA A 166 -19.24 3.17 -3.09
N MET A 167 -18.80 3.58 -1.90
CA MET A 167 -18.41 2.65 -0.82
C MET A 167 -19.61 1.85 -0.29
N GLY A 168 -20.81 2.41 -0.28
CA GLY A 168 -22.03 1.73 0.15
C GLY A 168 -22.47 0.64 -0.83
N LEU A 169 -22.38 0.93 -2.13
CA LEU A 169 -22.66 -0.03 -3.21
C LEU A 169 -21.59 -1.13 -3.25
N ASP A 170 -20.31 -0.79 -3.08
CA ASP A 170 -19.19 -1.75 -3.02
C ASP A 170 -19.38 -2.82 -1.94
N ARG A 171 -19.96 -2.45 -0.80
CA ARG A 171 -20.30 -3.39 0.29
C ARG A 171 -21.53 -4.26 0.01
N ARG A 172 -22.25 -4.03 -1.10
CA ARG A 172 -23.46 -4.75 -1.49
C ARG A 172 -23.33 -5.28 -2.92
N PRO A 173 -22.46 -6.27 -3.16
CA PRO A 173 -22.15 -6.77 -4.49
C PRO A 173 -23.38 -7.32 -5.24
N GLU A 174 -24.40 -7.80 -4.52
CA GLU A 174 -25.66 -8.28 -5.10
C GLU A 174 -26.40 -7.23 -5.95
N LEU A 175 -26.34 -5.95 -5.54
CA LEU A 175 -26.96 -4.85 -6.28
C LEU A 175 -26.17 -4.46 -7.54
N ILE A 176 -24.89 -4.82 -7.60
CA ILE A 176 -23.98 -4.52 -8.72
C ILE A 176 -23.93 -5.69 -9.72
N ALA A 177 -24.21 -6.92 -9.28
CA ALA A 177 -24.16 -8.13 -10.11
C ALA A 177 -25.05 -8.02 -11.37
N HIS A 178 -26.22 -7.39 -11.27
CA HIS A 178 -27.10 -7.15 -12.41
C HIS A 178 -26.51 -6.15 -13.43
N LEU A 179 -25.72 -5.19 -12.97
CA LEU A 179 -25.03 -4.21 -13.81
C LEU A 179 -23.91 -4.82 -14.63
N LEU A 180 -23.13 -5.71 -14.01
CA LEU A 180 -22.07 -6.46 -14.70
C LEU A 180 -22.63 -7.36 -15.81
N ARG A 181 -23.89 -7.82 -15.66
CA ARG A 181 -24.62 -8.57 -16.70
C ARG A 181 -25.21 -7.68 -17.79
N MET A 182 -25.66 -6.46 -17.45
CA MET A 182 -26.28 -5.52 -18.40
C MET A 182 -25.28 -4.68 -19.21
N GLU A 183 -24.08 -4.39 -18.69
CA GLU A 183 -23.06 -3.59 -19.41
C GLU A 183 -22.43 -4.32 -20.61
N GLY A 184 -22.86 -5.55 -20.94
CA GLY A 184 -22.82 -6.11 -22.30
C GLY A 184 -21.50 -5.95 -23.05
N ARG A 185 -20.36 -6.19 -22.39
CA ARG A 185 -19.09 -6.45 -23.09
C ARG A 185 -18.91 -7.96 -23.12
N SER A 186 -18.78 -8.49 -24.34
CA SER A 186 -18.61 -9.92 -24.62
C SER A 186 -17.53 -10.55 -23.73
N ASP A 187 -17.70 -11.82 -23.39
CA ASP A 187 -16.79 -12.69 -22.61
C ASP A 187 -15.37 -12.84 -23.20
N GLN A 188 -14.96 -11.99 -24.14
CA GLN A 188 -13.63 -12.00 -24.77
C GLN A 188 -12.59 -11.11 -24.08
N ASP A 189 -12.96 -10.39 -23.01
CA ASP A 189 -12.11 -9.38 -22.36
C ASP A 189 -11.85 -9.68 -20.86
N GLU A 190 -11.81 -10.96 -20.49
CA GLU A 190 -11.53 -11.42 -19.11
C GLU A 190 -10.16 -10.97 -18.57
N SER A 191 -9.24 -10.52 -19.43
CA SER A 191 -7.91 -10.07 -19.07
C SER A 191 -7.84 -8.61 -18.59
N ILE A 192 -8.89 -7.80 -18.77
CA ILE A 192 -8.92 -6.40 -18.29
C ILE A 192 -9.66 -6.36 -16.94
N GLU A 193 -8.89 -6.17 -15.86
CA GLU A 193 -9.41 -5.98 -14.50
C GLU A 193 -10.54 -4.93 -14.50
N LYS A 194 -11.77 -5.36 -14.18
CA LYS A 194 -12.96 -4.51 -14.24
C LYS A 194 -12.80 -3.31 -13.29
N VAL A 195 -12.79 -2.10 -13.84
CA VAL A 195 -12.71 -0.85 -13.05
C VAL A 195 -13.91 -0.75 -12.11
N THR A 196 -13.68 -0.85 -10.80
CA THR A 196 -14.73 -0.83 -9.78
C THR A 196 -15.44 0.52 -9.71
N LEU A 197 -16.66 0.57 -9.18
CA LEU A 197 -17.37 1.83 -8.97
C LEU A 197 -16.59 2.78 -8.05
N VAL A 198 -15.91 2.23 -7.03
CA VAL A 198 -15.03 2.95 -6.12
C VAL A 198 -13.84 3.57 -6.88
N GLU A 199 -13.23 2.83 -7.81
CA GLU A 199 -12.14 3.34 -8.64
C GLU A 199 -12.61 4.42 -9.61
N LYS A 200 -13.78 4.25 -10.25
CA LYS A 200 -14.39 5.30 -11.08
C LYS A 200 -14.61 6.59 -10.28
N SER A 201 -15.08 6.47 -9.03
CA SER A 201 -15.25 7.60 -8.11
C SER A 201 -13.90 8.21 -7.67
N ALA A 202 -12.89 7.39 -7.42
CA ALA A 202 -11.55 7.86 -7.05
C ALA A 202 -10.94 8.72 -8.16
N ASN A 203 -11.10 8.33 -9.43
CA ASN A 203 -10.60 9.09 -10.58
C ASN A 203 -11.23 10.50 -10.66
N VAL A 204 -12.54 10.59 -10.45
CA VAL A 204 -13.27 11.86 -10.38
C VAL A 204 -12.72 12.76 -9.26
N VAL A 205 -12.53 12.21 -8.06
CA VAL A 205 -11.97 12.98 -6.93
C VAL A 205 -10.51 13.37 -7.21
N ARG A 206 -9.75 12.52 -7.92
CA ARG A 206 -8.37 12.82 -8.34
C ARG A 206 -8.31 14.01 -9.29
N GLU A 207 -9.23 14.14 -10.25
CA GLU A 207 -9.33 15.31 -11.13
C GLU A 207 -9.55 16.60 -10.33
N ALA A 208 -10.45 16.57 -9.34
CA ALA A 208 -10.72 17.70 -8.47
C ALA A 208 -9.50 18.06 -7.60
N PHE A 209 -8.80 17.05 -7.09
CA PHE A 209 -7.52 17.22 -6.39
C PHE A 209 -6.46 17.90 -7.28
N ILE A 210 -6.29 17.44 -8.53
CA ILE A 210 -5.32 18.02 -9.48
C ILE A 210 -5.64 19.50 -9.72
N LYS A 211 -6.92 19.86 -9.93
CA LYS A 211 -7.32 21.26 -10.13
C LYS A 211 -7.05 22.17 -8.92
N CYS A 212 -7.14 21.63 -7.71
CA CYS A 212 -6.74 22.35 -6.50
C CYS A 212 -5.21 22.50 -6.41
N LEU A 213 -4.46 21.50 -6.86
CA LEU A 213 -3.00 21.46 -6.80
C LEU A 213 -2.34 22.40 -7.82
N THR A 214 -2.85 22.41 -9.06
CA THR A 214 -2.34 23.23 -10.16
C THR A 214 -2.81 24.69 -10.11
N ASP A 215 -3.59 25.05 -9.09
CA ASP A 215 -4.09 26.40 -8.93
C ASP A 215 -2.93 27.39 -8.74
N ARG A 216 -2.92 28.44 -9.54
CA ARG A 216 -1.87 29.48 -9.52
C ARG A 216 -2.21 30.65 -8.60
N SER A 217 -3.35 30.60 -7.92
CA SER A 217 -3.72 31.62 -6.94
C SER A 217 -2.93 31.48 -5.63
N GLY A 218 -2.51 32.60 -5.04
CA GLY A 218 -1.68 32.67 -3.83
C GLY A 218 -0.18 32.50 -4.07
N THR A 219 0.63 32.53 -2.99
CA THR A 219 2.08 32.34 -3.08
C THR A 219 2.44 30.88 -3.38
N PRO A 220 3.16 30.58 -4.48
CA PRO A 220 3.56 29.21 -4.80
C PRO A 220 4.60 28.64 -3.81
N GLY A 221 4.59 27.31 -3.64
CA GLY A 221 5.67 26.57 -3.02
C GLY A 221 5.63 26.45 -1.48
N VAL A 222 6.73 25.96 -0.93
CA VAL A 222 6.92 25.51 0.47
C VAL A 222 6.78 26.65 1.51
N HIS A 223 6.58 27.89 1.08
CA HIS A 223 6.45 29.07 1.93
C HIS A 223 5.04 29.68 1.95
N GLY A 224 4.15 29.30 1.03
CA GLY A 224 2.82 29.90 0.92
C GLY A 224 1.82 29.29 1.91
N LYS A 225 0.98 30.14 2.53
CA LYS A 225 -0.26 29.66 3.17
C LYS A 225 -1.24 29.21 2.09
N PRO A 226 -2.12 28.22 2.36
CA PRO A 226 -3.11 27.81 1.38
C PRO A 226 -4.15 28.91 1.19
N GLU A 227 -4.28 29.41 -0.04
CA GLU A 227 -5.26 30.40 -0.47
C GLU A 227 -6.04 29.88 -1.68
N GLY A 228 -7.17 30.52 -2.00
CA GLY A 228 -7.97 30.21 -3.19
C GLY A 228 -8.41 28.74 -3.23
N LYS A 229 -8.07 28.00 -4.30
CA LYS A 229 -8.46 26.58 -4.40
C LYS A 229 -7.51 25.66 -3.64
N ARG A 230 -6.32 26.15 -3.25
CA ARG A 230 -5.28 25.34 -2.57
C ARG A 230 -5.70 24.90 -1.16
N VAL A 231 -6.65 25.58 -0.52
CA VAL A 231 -7.28 25.10 0.74
C VAL A 231 -8.00 23.75 0.59
N GLY A 232 -8.39 23.38 -0.64
CA GLY A 232 -9.06 22.11 -0.94
C GLY A 232 -8.12 20.91 -1.14
N ILE A 233 -6.80 21.13 -1.25
CA ILE A 233 -5.81 20.08 -1.63
C ILE A 233 -5.92 18.85 -0.72
N TYR A 234 -5.74 19.03 0.60
CA TYR A 234 -5.73 17.90 1.52
C TYR A 234 -7.13 17.34 1.79
N LEU A 235 -8.20 18.11 1.62
CA LEU A 235 -9.57 17.57 1.68
C LEU A 235 -9.84 16.60 0.53
N MET A 236 -9.54 17.01 -0.70
CA MET A 236 -9.69 16.16 -1.88
C MET A 236 -8.73 14.97 -1.83
N ALA A 237 -7.48 15.20 -1.43
CA ALA A 237 -6.49 14.13 -1.30
C ALA A 237 -6.93 13.08 -0.28
N ASN A 238 -7.39 13.49 0.91
CA ASN A 238 -7.86 12.56 1.95
C ASN A 238 -9.07 11.74 1.50
N LEU A 239 -10.00 12.36 0.76
CA LEU A 239 -11.15 11.65 0.20
C LEU A 239 -10.74 10.65 -0.88
N CYS A 240 -9.83 11.04 -1.77
CA CYS A 240 -9.30 10.18 -2.82
C CYS A 240 -8.52 8.99 -2.22
N LEU A 241 -7.61 9.25 -1.28
CA LEU A 241 -6.85 8.22 -0.56
C LEU A 241 -7.80 7.24 0.12
N LYS A 242 -8.87 7.73 0.79
CA LYS A 242 -9.89 6.86 1.37
C LYS A 242 -10.51 5.89 0.35
N LEU A 243 -10.83 6.36 -0.85
CA LEU A 243 -11.36 5.51 -1.92
C LEU A 243 -10.32 4.53 -2.45
N LEU A 244 -9.07 4.96 -2.64
CA LEU A 244 -7.97 4.12 -3.12
C LEU A 244 -7.61 2.99 -2.16
N PHE A 245 -7.60 3.28 -0.85
CA PHE A 245 -7.40 2.26 0.18
C PHE A 245 -8.59 1.29 0.28
N GLN A 246 -9.80 1.72 -0.09
CA GLN A 246 -10.97 0.85 -0.11
C GLN A 246 -10.92 -0.13 -1.30
N CYS A 247 -10.49 0.31 -2.49
CA CYS A 247 -10.39 -0.55 -3.66
C CYS A 247 -9.09 -1.38 -3.75
N GLY A 248 -8.18 -1.26 -2.79
CA GLY A 248 -6.92 -2.02 -2.74
C GLY A 248 -5.83 -1.57 -3.72
N LYS A 249 -6.08 -0.56 -4.56
CA LYS A 249 -5.14 -0.08 -5.59
C LYS A 249 -4.12 0.92 -5.04
N LEU A 250 -3.21 0.42 -4.19
CA LEU A 250 -2.18 1.24 -3.52
C LEU A 250 -1.18 1.91 -4.48
N ARG A 251 -0.89 1.30 -5.64
CA ARG A 251 0.01 1.89 -6.67
C ARG A 251 -0.48 3.26 -7.13
N ASN A 252 -1.79 3.45 -7.25
CA ASN A 252 -2.38 4.73 -7.64
C ASN A 252 -2.26 5.83 -6.56
N ALA A 253 -1.98 5.46 -5.31
CA ALA A 253 -1.76 6.41 -4.22
C ALA A 253 -0.35 7.04 -4.30
N GLU A 254 0.64 6.32 -4.84
CA GLU A 254 2.01 6.81 -5.01
C GLU A 254 2.05 8.11 -5.82
N GLN A 255 1.38 8.14 -6.97
CA GLN A 255 1.29 9.34 -7.81
C GLN A 255 0.72 10.54 -7.06
N MET A 256 -0.24 10.31 -6.15
CA MET A 256 -0.81 11.37 -5.32
C MET A 256 0.21 11.91 -4.32
N PHE A 257 0.91 11.04 -3.60
CA PHE A 257 1.95 11.43 -2.64
C PHE A 257 3.09 12.20 -3.32
N SER A 258 3.53 11.75 -4.50
CA SER A 258 4.55 12.43 -5.31
C SER A 258 4.09 13.82 -5.76
N SER A 259 2.84 13.95 -6.22
CA SER A 259 2.27 15.23 -6.65
C SER A 259 2.15 16.23 -5.49
N ILE A 260 1.73 15.76 -4.32
CA ILE A 260 1.66 16.57 -3.09
C ILE A 260 3.05 17.03 -2.67
N SER A 261 4.03 16.14 -2.70
CA SER A 261 5.43 16.44 -2.36
C SER A 261 6.00 17.54 -3.24
N ALA A 262 5.66 17.55 -4.54
CA ALA A 262 6.18 18.50 -5.50
C ALA A 262 5.50 19.88 -5.46
N GLN A 263 4.19 19.95 -5.24
CA GLN A 263 3.42 21.16 -5.51
C GLN A 263 2.63 21.72 -4.31
N SER A 264 2.39 20.92 -3.26
CA SER A 264 1.52 21.35 -2.17
C SER A 264 2.22 22.31 -1.20
N PRO A 265 1.47 23.24 -0.58
CA PRO A 265 1.95 23.96 0.60
C PRO A 265 2.25 23.00 1.77
N PRO A 266 3.11 23.38 2.71
CA PRO A 266 3.42 22.54 3.87
C PRO A 266 2.18 22.11 4.63
N LEU A 267 2.16 20.84 5.02
CA LEU A 267 1.03 20.22 5.71
C LEU A 267 0.65 20.99 6.99
N LYS A 268 1.63 21.59 7.67
CA LYS A 268 1.45 22.36 8.92
C LYS A 268 0.40 23.48 8.81
N TYR A 269 0.23 24.08 7.63
CA TYR A 269 -0.73 25.18 7.44
C TYR A 269 -2.19 24.74 7.31
N PHE A 270 -2.45 23.43 7.19
CA PHE A 270 -3.81 22.90 7.05
C PHE A 270 -4.41 22.55 8.42
N PRO A 271 -5.75 22.51 8.57
CA PRO A 271 -6.42 22.14 9.82
C PRO A 271 -6.02 20.75 10.33
N ALA A 272 -5.99 20.56 11.67
CA ALA A 272 -5.54 19.33 12.30
C ALA A 272 -6.29 18.08 11.79
N SER A 273 -7.60 18.17 11.57
CA SER A 273 -8.40 17.06 11.03
C SER A 273 -7.91 16.59 9.66
N GLN A 274 -7.50 17.51 8.78
CA GLN A 274 -6.95 17.19 7.46
C GLN A 274 -5.55 16.59 7.59
N ARG A 275 -4.70 17.16 8.45
CA ARG A 275 -3.34 16.67 8.68
C ARG A 275 -3.33 15.25 9.24
N VAL A 276 -4.13 14.99 10.28
CA VAL A 276 -4.24 13.67 10.92
C VAL A 276 -4.71 12.62 9.92
N THR A 277 -5.74 12.93 9.12
CA THR A 277 -6.26 11.99 8.12
C THR A 277 -5.22 11.69 7.03
N TYR A 278 -4.50 12.72 6.58
CA TYR A 278 -3.45 12.56 5.57
C TYR A 278 -2.29 11.70 6.09
N LEU A 279 -1.75 12.05 7.26
CA LEU A 279 -0.66 11.33 7.90
C LEU A 279 -1.02 9.88 8.22
N TYR A 280 -2.28 9.61 8.57
CA TYR A 280 -2.77 8.25 8.73
C TYR A 280 -2.67 7.42 7.44
N TYR A 281 -3.17 7.94 6.31
CA TYR A 281 -3.08 7.22 5.03
C TYR A 281 -1.64 7.14 4.50
N LEU A 282 -0.84 8.20 4.70
CA LEU A 282 0.58 8.19 4.34
C LEU A 282 1.33 7.12 5.13
N GLY A 283 1.12 7.06 6.45
CA GLY A 283 1.70 6.05 7.32
C GLY A 283 1.32 4.63 6.92
N ARG A 284 0.06 4.39 6.55
CA ARG A 284 -0.39 3.09 6.01
C ARG A 284 0.26 2.74 4.68
N TYR A 285 0.39 3.71 3.78
CA TYR A 285 1.06 3.51 2.49
C TYR A 285 2.53 3.13 2.70
N LEU A 286 3.24 3.86 3.55
CA LEU A 286 4.64 3.58 3.89
C LEU A 286 4.79 2.20 4.56
N PHE A 287 3.87 1.84 5.46
CA PHE A 287 3.82 0.52 6.08
C PHE A 287 3.67 -0.60 5.04
N SER A 288 2.72 -0.46 4.10
CA SER A 288 2.52 -1.44 3.02
C SER A 288 3.75 -1.61 2.12
N ASN A 289 4.58 -0.56 1.99
CA ASN A 289 5.83 -0.59 1.24
C ASN A 289 7.05 -1.01 2.08
N ASN A 290 6.85 -1.55 3.29
CA ASN A 290 7.90 -1.93 4.24
C ASN A 290 8.79 -0.78 4.74
N LEU A 291 8.37 0.48 4.60
CA LEU A 291 9.08 1.67 5.11
C LEU A 291 8.62 1.98 6.54
N PHE A 292 9.01 1.13 7.50
CA PHE A 292 8.46 1.16 8.87
C PHE A 292 8.90 2.39 9.68
N TYR A 293 10.14 2.88 9.51
CA TYR A 293 10.62 4.07 10.22
C TYR A 293 9.86 5.34 9.79
N PRO A 294 9.80 5.70 8.49
CA PRO A 294 8.97 6.82 8.04
C PRO A 294 7.47 6.65 8.37
N ALA A 295 6.95 5.42 8.28
CA ALA A 295 5.57 5.12 8.66
C ALA A 295 5.32 5.41 10.15
N GLN A 296 6.24 5.02 11.02
CA GLN A 296 6.15 5.29 12.46
C GLN A 296 6.11 6.79 12.74
N ILE A 297 6.96 7.60 12.12
CA ILE A 297 6.97 9.06 12.31
C ILE A 297 5.63 9.67 11.85
N ALA A 298 5.14 9.28 10.67
CA ALA A 298 3.86 9.77 10.16
C ALA A 298 2.68 9.39 11.07
N LEU A 299 2.58 8.12 11.48
CA LEU A 299 1.49 7.62 12.33
C LEU A 299 1.57 8.18 13.75
N GLN A 300 2.77 8.37 14.30
CA GLN A 300 2.97 9.01 15.59
C GLN A 300 2.47 10.46 15.55
N SER A 301 2.88 11.21 14.53
CA SER A 301 2.41 12.58 14.28
C SER A 301 0.90 12.65 14.09
N ALA A 302 0.29 11.65 13.42
CA ALA A 302 -1.17 11.55 13.30
C ALA A 302 -1.84 11.32 14.66
N TYR A 303 -1.29 10.43 15.50
CA TYR A 303 -1.84 10.12 16.83
C TYR A 303 -1.75 11.32 17.78
N ASP A 304 -0.60 12.00 17.81
CA ASP A 304 -0.35 13.14 18.70
C ASP A 304 -1.21 14.36 18.35
N GLN A 305 -1.49 14.57 17.06
CA GLN A 305 -2.36 15.64 16.59
C GLN A 305 -3.86 15.29 16.61
N CYS A 306 -4.21 14.02 16.87
CA CYS A 306 -5.59 13.57 16.89
C CYS A 306 -6.34 14.12 18.11
N HIS A 307 -7.57 14.59 17.90
CA HIS A 307 -8.37 15.16 18.99
C HIS A 307 -8.61 14.12 20.10
N ARG A 308 -8.48 14.55 21.37
CA ARG A 308 -8.58 13.66 22.54
C ARG A 308 -9.89 12.86 22.63
N GLN A 309 -11.00 13.44 22.15
CA GLN A 309 -12.32 12.79 22.14
C GLN A 309 -12.53 11.86 20.94
N ALA A 310 -11.67 11.90 19.92
CA ALA A 310 -11.80 11.09 18.71
C ALA A 310 -11.22 9.68 18.92
N LEU A 311 -11.74 8.96 19.92
CA LEU A 311 -11.20 7.66 20.36
C LEU A 311 -11.18 6.61 19.24
N SER A 312 -12.22 6.57 18.39
CA SER A 312 -12.28 5.67 17.25
C SER A 312 -11.16 5.93 16.23
N GLN A 313 -10.86 7.20 15.95
CA GLN A 313 -9.79 7.58 15.02
C GLN A 313 -8.42 7.23 15.59
N LYS A 314 -8.21 7.53 16.89
CA LYS A 314 -7.00 7.13 17.60
C LYS A 314 -6.78 5.62 17.58
N ARG A 315 -7.83 4.83 17.81
CA ARG A 315 -7.76 3.35 17.74
C ARG A 315 -7.30 2.86 16.37
N VAL A 316 -7.86 3.44 15.31
CA VAL A 316 -7.50 3.09 13.94
C VAL A 316 -6.05 3.48 13.62
N ILE A 317 -5.54 4.60 14.15
CA ILE A 317 -4.13 4.97 14.03
C ILE A 317 -3.24 3.97 14.79
N LEU A 318 -3.59 3.64 16.04
CA LEU A 318 -2.84 2.69 16.88
C LEU A 318 -2.76 1.28 16.28
N THR A 319 -3.79 0.87 15.53
CA THR A 319 -3.82 -0.41 14.79
C THR A 319 -2.61 -0.57 13.86
N TYR A 320 -2.06 0.53 13.34
CA TYR A 320 -0.88 0.52 12.45
C TYR A 320 0.38 1.00 13.17
N LEU A 321 0.27 1.96 14.09
CA LEU A 321 1.43 2.49 14.83
C LEU A 321 2.07 1.41 15.72
N ILE A 322 1.27 0.57 16.38
CA ILE A 322 1.78 -0.50 17.24
C ILE A 322 2.61 -1.52 16.42
N PRO A 323 2.12 -2.10 15.31
CA PRO A 323 2.92 -2.94 14.43
C PRO A 323 4.22 -2.30 13.95
N CYS A 324 4.23 -1.02 13.54
CA CYS A 324 5.47 -0.34 13.15
C CYS A 324 6.50 -0.41 14.28
N ASN A 325 6.08 -0.05 15.50
CA ASN A 325 6.97 -0.06 16.66
C ASN A 325 7.45 -1.48 17.00
N ILE A 326 6.57 -2.50 16.97
CA ILE A 326 6.95 -3.90 17.24
C ILE A 326 8.01 -4.38 16.26
N ILE A 327 7.81 -4.14 14.95
CA ILE A 327 8.75 -4.52 13.89
C ILE A 327 10.11 -3.84 14.10
N MET A 328 10.12 -2.61 14.58
CA MET A 328 11.32 -1.85 14.91
C MET A 328 11.90 -2.20 16.29
N GLY A 329 11.35 -3.18 17.00
CA GLY A 329 11.85 -3.62 18.30
C GLY A 329 11.41 -2.80 19.51
N ARG A 330 10.34 -2.00 19.40
CA ARG A 330 9.67 -1.30 20.51
C ARG A 330 8.30 -1.90 20.79
N PHE A 331 8.13 -2.50 21.96
CA PHE A 331 6.84 -3.02 22.37
C PHE A 331 5.96 -1.93 23.00
N PRO A 332 4.62 -2.03 22.85
CA PRO A 332 3.70 -1.11 23.50
C PRO A 332 3.78 -1.26 25.03
N SER A 333 3.76 -0.13 25.75
CA SER A 333 3.66 -0.14 27.21
C SER A 333 2.25 -0.51 27.66
N MET A 334 2.12 -1.04 28.87
CA MET A 334 0.81 -1.33 29.45
C MET A 334 -0.01 -0.03 29.64
N GLU A 335 0.66 1.08 29.97
CA GLU A 335 0.03 2.41 30.04
C GLU A 335 -0.63 2.84 28.73
N LEU A 336 -0.01 2.55 27.57
CA LEU A 336 -0.60 2.81 26.27
C LEU A 336 -1.81 1.90 26.02
N LEU A 337 -1.68 0.62 26.36
CA LEU A 337 -2.70 -0.41 26.12
C LEU A 337 -3.93 -0.27 27.02
N GLN A 338 -3.79 0.36 28.19
CA GLN A 338 -4.88 0.65 29.13
C GLN A 338 -5.68 1.91 28.79
N ARG A 339 -5.25 2.69 27.79
CA ARG A 339 -5.99 3.88 27.35
C ARG A 339 -7.32 3.49 26.67
N PRO A 340 -8.37 4.31 26.78
CA PRO A 340 -9.67 3.99 26.19
C PRO A 340 -9.62 3.83 24.65
N GLU A 341 -8.73 4.55 23.97
CA GLU A 341 -8.52 4.35 22.53
C GLU A 341 -7.88 3.00 22.16
N SER A 342 -7.21 2.31 23.10
CA SER A 342 -6.48 1.07 22.87
C SER A 342 -7.26 -0.21 23.18
N GLU A 343 -8.53 -0.08 23.55
CA GLU A 343 -9.42 -1.21 23.88
C GLU A 343 -9.36 -2.33 22.81
N GLY A 344 -9.16 -3.57 23.27
CA GLY A 344 -9.02 -4.76 22.43
C GLY A 344 -7.67 -4.91 21.72
N LEU A 345 -6.81 -3.89 21.68
CA LEU A 345 -5.48 -3.99 21.05
C LEU A 345 -4.50 -4.79 21.90
N ALA A 346 -4.67 -4.80 23.23
CA ALA A 346 -3.83 -5.59 24.13
C ALA A 346 -3.92 -7.08 23.81
N ASP A 347 -5.14 -7.60 23.66
CA ASP A 347 -5.40 -9.02 23.37
C ASP A 347 -4.81 -9.47 22.03
N LYS A 348 -4.65 -8.52 21.10
CA LYS A 348 -4.06 -8.78 19.78
C LYS A 348 -2.53 -8.73 19.81
N PHE A 349 -1.94 -7.68 20.39
CA PHE A 349 -0.49 -7.43 20.25
C PHE A 349 0.36 -8.00 21.38
N VAL A 350 -0.16 -8.14 22.61
CA VAL A 350 0.61 -8.67 23.74
C VAL A 350 1.07 -10.11 23.51
N PRO A 351 0.25 -11.04 22.98
CA PRO A 351 0.71 -12.40 22.67
C PRO A 351 1.91 -12.41 21.72
N ILE A 352 1.88 -11.59 20.66
CA ILE A 352 2.98 -11.46 19.70
C ILE A 352 4.26 -10.99 20.40
N CYS A 353 4.19 -9.95 21.23
CA CYS A 353 5.34 -9.46 21.99
C CYS A 353 5.91 -10.55 22.93
N ARG A 354 5.05 -11.32 23.61
CA ARG A 354 5.48 -12.42 24.49
C ARG A 354 6.19 -13.52 23.69
N LEU A 355 5.70 -13.88 22.51
CA LEU A 355 6.32 -14.89 21.64
C LEU A 355 7.69 -14.43 21.13
N ILE A 356 7.83 -13.16 20.74
CA ILE A 356 9.12 -12.57 20.37
C ILE A 356 10.11 -12.64 21.54
N VAL A 357 9.70 -12.24 22.75
CA VAL A 357 10.56 -12.32 23.94
C VAL A 357 10.86 -13.77 24.31
N ARG A 358 9.91 -14.70 24.10
CA ARG A 358 10.09 -16.12 24.37
C ARG A 358 11.16 -16.74 23.46
N GLY A 359 11.29 -16.27 22.22
CA GLY A 359 12.20 -16.87 21.25
C GLY A 359 11.68 -18.21 20.71
N ASP A 360 10.36 -18.41 20.76
CA ASP A 360 9.70 -19.63 20.28
C ASP A 360 9.19 -19.39 18.87
N TYR A 361 10.00 -19.75 17.87
CA TYR A 361 9.71 -19.46 16.47
C TYR A 361 8.53 -20.30 15.94
N ILE A 362 8.35 -21.52 16.43
CA ILE A 362 7.26 -22.43 16.06
C ILE A 362 5.93 -21.82 16.53
N ALA A 363 5.80 -21.52 17.82
CA ALA A 363 4.61 -20.88 18.38
C ALA A 363 4.33 -19.50 17.76
N PHE A 364 5.37 -18.75 17.42
CA PHE A 364 5.23 -17.46 16.73
C PHE A 364 4.62 -17.62 15.33
N ARG A 365 5.11 -18.60 14.55
CA ARG A 365 4.63 -18.87 13.19
C ARG A 365 3.20 -19.40 13.20
N GLU A 366 2.87 -20.27 14.14
CA GLU A 366 1.50 -20.77 14.35
C GLU A 366 0.53 -19.67 14.73
N HIS A 367 0.91 -18.79 15.66
CA HIS A 367 0.06 -17.68 16.09
C HIS A 367 -0.27 -16.70 14.95
N LEU A 368 0.62 -16.60 13.96
CA LEU A 368 0.46 -15.76 12.76
C LEU A 368 0.24 -16.59 11.48
N ALA A 369 -0.24 -17.83 11.61
CA ALA A 369 -0.58 -18.68 10.46
C ALA A 369 -1.76 -18.10 9.68
N LEU A 370 -1.78 -18.33 8.36
CA LEU A 370 -2.81 -17.78 7.46
C LEU A 370 -4.19 -18.41 7.73
N ASP A 371 -4.22 -19.67 8.17
CA ASP A 371 -5.45 -20.47 8.26
C ASP A 371 -6.14 -20.38 9.63
N SER A 372 -5.67 -19.48 10.50
CA SER A 372 -6.22 -19.33 11.85
C SER A 372 -7.30 -18.23 11.92
N PRO A 373 -8.46 -18.49 12.57
CA PRO A 373 -9.46 -17.44 12.79
C PRO A 373 -8.92 -16.27 13.65
N THR A 374 -7.86 -16.50 14.44
CA THR A 374 -7.22 -15.44 15.22
C THR A 374 -6.49 -14.42 14.35
N THR A 375 -6.08 -14.79 13.13
CA THR A 375 -5.28 -13.96 12.23
C THR A 375 -6.09 -13.22 11.17
N GLU A 376 -7.36 -13.57 11.01
CA GLU A 376 -8.29 -12.90 10.10
C GLU A 376 -8.32 -11.39 10.32
N TRP A 377 -8.34 -10.94 11.59
CA TRP A 377 -8.31 -9.51 11.90
C TRP A 377 -7.02 -8.84 11.41
N PHE A 378 -5.86 -9.47 11.57
CA PHE A 378 -4.58 -8.94 11.07
C PHE A 378 -4.55 -8.92 9.53
N ALA A 379 -5.14 -9.93 8.89
CA ALA A 379 -5.24 -10.04 7.43
C ALA A 379 -6.15 -8.94 6.87
N GLN A 380 -7.36 -8.77 7.41
CA GLN A 380 -8.29 -7.70 7.04
C GLN A 380 -7.70 -6.30 7.21
N LYS A 381 -6.80 -6.11 8.18
CA LYS A 381 -6.08 -4.84 8.38
C LYS A 381 -4.86 -4.66 7.48
N GLY A 382 -4.42 -5.71 6.79
CA GLY A 382 -3.24 -5.70 5.92
C GLY A 382 -1.91 -5.67 6.69
N ILE A 383 -1.89 -6.15 7.94
CA ILE A 383 -0.70 -6.11 8.82
C ILE A 383 -0.11 -7.49 9.13
N LEU A 384 -0.82 -8.58 8.80
CA LEU A 384 -0.42 -9.96 9.10
C LEU A 384 0.96 -10.33 8.52
N LEU A 385 1.14 -10.16 7.21
CA LEU A 385 2.38 -10.55 6.53
C LEU A 385 3.58 -9.72 7.01
N ALA A 386 3.38 -8.43 7.25
CA ALA A 386 4.43 -7.57 7.79
C ALA A 386 4.87 -8.03 9.19
N LEU A 387 3.91 -8.32 10.08
CA LEU A 387 4.21 -8.83 11.42
C LEU A 387 4.91 -10.20 11.36
N ARG A 388 4.37 -11.14 10.58
CA ARG A 388 4.93 -12.49 10.42
C ARG A 388 6.37 -12.44 9.90
N ASN A 389 6.58 -11.79 8.76
CA ASN A 389 7.87 -11.85 8.06
C ASN A 389 8.94 -10.95 8.70
N ARG A 390 8.56 -9.81 9.30
CA ARG A 390 9.52 -8.84 9.84
C ARG A 390 9.82 -9.03 11.31
N CYS A 391 8.95 -9.69 12.09
CA CYS A 391 9.23 -9.97 13.50
C CYS A 391 9.90 -11.33 13.75
N GLU A 392 9.84 -12.28 12.81
CA GLU A 392 10.45 -13.61 12.97
C GLU A 392 11.95 -13.53 13.28
N ILE A 393 12.67 -12.61 12.62
CA ILE A 393 14.09 -12.36 12.89
C ILE A 393 14.35 -11.91 14.34
N LEU A 394 13.41 -11.20 14.97
CA LEU A 394 13.50 -10.79 16.37
C LEU A 394 13.31 -11.98 17.32
N VAL A 395 12.49 -12.97 16.92
CA VAL A 395 12.30 -14.23 17.67
C VAL A 395 13.60 -15.03 17.66
N TRP A 396 14.22 -15.19 16.48
CA TRP A 396 15.52 -15.85 16.34
C TRP A 396 16.62 -15.18 17.15
N ARG A 397 16.65 -13.83 17.14
CA ARG A 397 17.57 -13.05 17.98
C ARG A 397 17.35 -13.36 19.47
N ALA A 398 16.10 -13.41 19.92
CA ALA A 398 15.78 -13.68 21.32
C ALA A 398 16.18 -15.10 21.73
N LEU A 399 15.95 -16.09 20.86
CA LEU A 399 16.39 -17.47 21.06
C LEU A 399 17.92 -17.55 21.19
N ALA A 400 18.65 -17.01 20.21
CA ALA A 400 20.12 -16.99 20.21
C ALA A 400 20.68 -16.31 21.46
N ARG A 401 20.08 -15.20 21.90
CA ARG A 401 20.46 -14.50 23.14
C ARG A 401 20.26 -15.37 24.37
N LYS A 402 19.14 -16.10 24.48
CA LYS A 402 18.87 -16.97 25.63
C LYS A 402 19.82 -18.16 25.66
N VAL A 403 20.05 -18.80 24.52
CA VAL A 403 21.02 -19.90 24.42
C VAL A 403 22.43 -19.40 24.78
N PHE A 404 22.81 -18.19 24.36
CA PHE A 404 24.06 -17.58 24.80
C PHE A 404 24.10 -17.37 26.33
N ILE A 405 23.03 -16.86 26.94
CA ILE A 405 22.96 -16.65 28.39
C ILE A 405 23.14 -17.97 29.16
N HIS A 406 22.44 -19.02 28.76
CA HIS A 406 22.41 -20.29 29.51
C HIS A 406 23.55 -21.24 29.14
N GLY A 407 24.01 -21.22 27.89
CA GLY A 407 24.98 -22.18 27.35
C GLY A 407 26.23 -21.55 26.73
N GLY A 408 26.33 -20.23 26.66
CA GLY A 408 27.51 -19.54 26.15
C GLY A 408 28.67 -19.52 27.14
N PHE A 409 29.88 -19.39 26.60
CA PHE A 409 31.07 -19.06 27.36
C PHE A 409 31.12 -17.54 27.58
N HIS A 410 31.07 -17.09 28.84
CA HIS A 410 30.99 -15.66 29.21
C HIS A 410 32.34 -14.99 29.49
N GLY A 411 33.44 -15.73 29.39
CA GLY A 411 34.76 -15.30 29.87
C GLY A 411 34.97 -15.58 31.37
N GLU A 412 36.24 -15.56 31.81
CA GLU A 412 36.58 -15.77 33.22
C GLU A 412 36.25 -14.52 34.08
N PRO A 413 35.62 -14.68 35.25
CA PRO A 413 35.37 -13.59 36.18
C PRO A 413 36.66 -13.25 36.96
N GLN A 414 37.14 -12.01 36.78
CA GLN A 414 38.12 -11.29 37.62
C GLN A 414 39.38 -12.07 38.10
N GLY A 415 40.53 -11.79 37.49
CA GLY A 415 41.84 -12.02 38.13
C GLY A 415 43.05 -12.17 37.19
N SER A 416 42.86 -12.70 35.98
CA SER A 416 43.97 -13.11 35.08
C SER A 416 43.75 -12.72 33.60
N ALA A 417 42.82 -11.82 33.32
CA ALA A 417 42.14 -11.70 32.03
C ALA A 417 42.84 -10.83 30.95
N GLN A 418 44.16 -10.96 30.75
CA GLN A 418 44.82 -10.38 29.56
C GLN A 418 44.75 -11.33 28.35
N ARG A 419 44.73 -12.66 28.56
CA ARG A 419 44.92 -13.69 27.50
C ARG A 419 43.77 -14.70 27.29
N GLY A 420 42.58 -14.49 27.86
CA GLY A 420 41.44 -15.40 27.67
C GLY A 420 40.71 -15.22 26.33
N PRO A 421 40.10 -16.28 25.75
CA PRO A 421 39.30 -16.16 24.52
C PRO A 421 38.10 -15.23 24.72
N PRO A 422 37.64 -14.53 23.66
CA PRO A 422 36.44 -13.70 23.77
C PRO A 422 35.21 -14.56 24.12
N PRO A 423 34.16 -14.02 24.75
CA PRO A 423 32.91 -14.73 24.96
C PRO A 423 32.37 -15.31 23.65
N PHE A 424 31.88 -16.55 23.67
CA PHE A 424 31.37 -17.22 22.47
C PHE A 424 30.25 -18.22 22.79
N LEU A 425 29.43 -18.54 21.78
CA LEU A 425 28.44 -19.61 21.82
C LEU A 425 28.74 -20.62 20.71
N TYR A 426 28.89 -21.89 21.07
CA TYR A 426 28.91 -22.96 20.07
C TYR A 426 27.51 -23.14 19.48
N LEU A 427 27.41 -23.19 18.14
CA LEU A 427 26.14 -23.29 17.44
C LEU A 427 25.44 -24.63 17.65
N HIS A 428 26.15 -25.72 17.98
CA HIS A 428 25.52 -27.00 18.34
C HIS A 428 24.57 -26.87 19.55
N LYS A 429 24.82 -25.92 20.46
CA LYS A 429 23.91 -25.64 21.59
C LYS A 429 22.64 -24.94 21.12
N LEU A 430 22.73 -24.10 20.10
CA LEU A 430 21.57 -23.49 19.45
C LEU A 430 20.77 -24.53 18.68
N GLU A 431 21.44 -25.41 17.93
CA GLU A 431 20.81 -26.55 17.26
C GLU A 431 20.09 -27.46 18.26
N THR A 432 20.73 -27.78 19.39
CA THR A 432 20.11 -28.57 20.47
C THR A 432 18.87 -27.87 21.02
N ALA A 433 18.92 -26.55 21.24
CA ALA A 433 17.76 -25.79 21.72
C ALA A 433 16.61 -25.78 20.72
N VAL A 434 16.91 -25.73 19.41
CA VAL A 434 15.91 -25.80 18.34
C VAL A 434 15.26 -27.18 18.28
N ARG A 435 16.06 -28.26 18.31
CA ARG A 435 15.53 -29.63 18.36
C ARG A 435 14.70 -29.87 19.62
N TRP A 436 15.12 -29.30 20.74
CA TRP A 436 14.34 -29.32 21.96
C TRP A 436 12.98 -28.62 21.78
N LEU A 437 12.94 -27.41 21.19
CA LEU A 437 11.67 -26.73 20.87
C LEU A 437 10.77 -27.56 19.94
N GLN A 438 11.33 -28.15 18.87
CA GLN A 438 10.60 -29.05 17.97
C GLN A 438 9.99 -30.23 18.74
N SER A 439 10.77 -30.91 19.59
CA SER A 439 10.25 -32.05 20.38
C SER A 439 9.17 -31.65 21.39
N GLN A 440 9.27 -30.47 22.02
CA GLN A 440 8.23 -29.96 22.92
C GLN A 440 6.90 -29.75 22.18
N HIS A 441 6.95 -29.11 21.01
CA HIS A 441 5.75 -28.84 20.20
C HIS A 441 5.17 -30.10 19.55
N ALA A 442 6.01 -31.09 19.23
CA ALA A 442 5.59 -32.40 18.74
C ALA A 442 4.93 -33.26 19.83
N GLN A 443 5.30 -33.10 21.10
CA GLN A 443 4.68 -33.82 22.22
C GLN A 443 3.35 -33.18 22.65
N SER A 444 3.23 -31.85 22.58
CA SER A 444 2.00 -31.14 22.94
C SER A 444 0.81 -31.44 22.02
N SER A 445 1.04 -31.86 20.77
CA SER A 445 -0.02 -32.26 19.84
C SER A 445 -0.64 -33.63 20.19
N HIS A 446 0.09 -34.51 20.88
CA HIS A 446 -0.40 -35.84 21.27
C HIS A 446 -1.15 -35.88 22.62
N GLY A 447 -1.06 -34.83 23.44
CA GLY A 447 -1.58 -34.82 24.82
C GLY A 447 -3.00 -34.26 25.03
N SER A 448 -3.66 -33.74 24.00
CA SER A 448 -5.00 -33.15 24.11
C SER A 448 -6.06 -34.05 23.47
N LEU A 449 -6.99 -34.58 24.27
CA LEU A 449 -8.24 -35.21 23.82
C LEU A 449 -9.19 -34.15 23.25
N SER A 450 -8.79 -33.43 22.20
CA SER A 450 -9.61 -32.42 21.53
C SER A 450 -9.58 -32.64 20.02
N PHE A 451 -10.77 -32.59 19.42
CA PHE A 451 -11.05 -32.55 17.99
C PHE A 451 -10.47 -31.27 17.34
N ALA A 452 -9.16 -31.06 17.38
CA ALA A 452 -8.49 -30.02 16.62
C ALA A 452 -8.16 -30.54 15.21
N PRO A 453 -8.39 -29.76 14.14
CA PRO A 453 -8.13 -30.21 12.78
C PRO A 453 -6.63 -30.53 12.56
N PRO A 454 -6.31 -31.51 11.69
CA PRO A 454 -4.95 -31.98 11.46
C PRO A 454 -4.13 -30.91 10.72
N GLY A 455 -3.31 -30.14 11.44
CA GLY A 455 -2.47 -29.09 10.83
C GLY A 455 -1.74 -28.14 11.79
N GLN A 456 -2.09 -28.14 13.07
CA GLN A 456 -1.38 -27.34 14.08
C GLN A 456 -0.04 -28.01 14.42
N ASN A 457 1.07 -27.28 14.23
CA ASN A 457 2.46 -27.69 14.53
C ASN A 457 3.21 -28.48 13.45
N ARG A 458 2.96 -28.23 12.17
CA ARG A 458 3.76 -28.82 11.08
C ARG A 458 5.25 -28.47 11.18
N ASP A 459 5.59 -27.25 11.58
CA ASP A 459 6.99 -26.84 11.78
C ASP A 459 7.69 -27.62 12.91
N ALA A 460 6.95 -28.22 13.84
CA ALA A 460 7.51 -29.10 14.87
C ALA A 460 7.92 -30.48 14.33
N GLN A 461 7.40 -30.87 13.16
CA GLN A 461 7.77 -32.10 12.44
C GLN A 461 9.01 -31.89 11.53
N ALA A 462 9.49 -30.65 11.40
CA ALA A 462 10.72 -30.35 10.67
C ALA A 462 11.97 -30.95 11.39
N GLY A 463 13.06 -31.14 10.65
CA GLY A 463 14.34 -31.61 11.19
C GLY A 463 14.76 -33.02 10.77
N HIS A 464 13.88 -33.72 10.03
CA HIS A 464 14.16 -34.97 9.29
C HIS A 464 13.63 -34.89 7.86
N ASN A 465 13.51 -33.67 7.31
CA ASN A 465 12.98 -33.50 5.96
C ASN A 465 14.06 -34.00 4.98
N GLU A 466 13.69 -34.89 4.04
CA GLU A 466 14.62 -35.39 3.02
C GLU A 466 15.13 -34.24 2.13
N PHE A 467 14.25 -33.28 1.83
CA PHE A 467 14.54 -32.09 1.03
C PHE A 467 13.97 -30.83 1.68
N GLY A 468 14.61 -29.68 1.43
CA GLY A 468 14.15 -28.38 1.93
C GLY A 468 14.58 -28.04 3.35
N SER A 469 13.85 -27.12 3.99
CA SER A 469 14.25 -26.54 5.28
C SER A 469 14.12 -27.56 6.42
N GLN A 470 15.13 -27.63 7.28
CA GLN A 470 15.11 -28.43 8.51
C GLN A 470 14.47 -27.69 9.70
N LEU A 471 14.21 -26.39 9.55
CA LEU A 471 13.60 -25.54 10.58
C LEU A 471 12.11 -25.31 10.35
N VAL A 472 11.67 -25.31 9.08
CA VAL A 472 10.31 -25.01 8.64
C VAL A 472 9.79 -26.16 7.79
N TYR A 473 8.60 -26.64 8.10
CA TYR A 473 7.93 -27.64 7.28
C TYR A 473 7.22 -26.95 6.12
N LYS A 474 7.62 -27.27 4.89
CA LYS A 474 6.88 -26.90 3.68
C LYS A 474 6.06 -28.10 3.24
N LEU A 475 4.77 -27.88 2.98
CA LEU A 475 3.97 -28.85 2.25
C LEU A 475 4.62 -29.11 0.89
N PRO A 476 4.72 -30.37 0.44
CA PRO A 476 4.95 -30.67 -0.96
C PRO A 476 3.90 -29.94 -1.80
N ASP A 477 4.31 -29.33 -2.91
CA ASP A 477 3.37 -28.70 -3.82
C ASP A 477 2.64 -29.80 -4.59
N HIS A 478 1.35 -30.03 -4.25
CA HIS A 478 0.57 -31.12 -4.85
C HIS A 478 0.32 -30.88 -6.34
N ASP A 479 0.32 -29.62 -6.78
CA ASP A 479 0.08 -29.23 -8.17
C ASP A 479 1.35 -29.36 -9.03
N PHE A 480 2.52 -29.54 -8.40
CA PHE A 480 3.83 -29.75 -9.03
C PHE A 480 4.48 -31.07 -8.57
N ALA A 481 3.69 -32.12 -8.46
CA ALA A 481 4.18 -33.47 -8.22
C ALA A 481 5.24 -33.86 -9.28
N GLY A 482 6.38 -34.39 -8.84
CA GLY A 482 7.44 -34.90 -9.73
C GLY A 482 8.62 -33.96 -9.99
N VAL A 483 8.55 -32.65 -9.70
CA VAL A 483 9.71 -31.73 -9.90
C VAL A 483 10.87 -32.06 -8.95
N HIS A 484 10.59 -32.66 -7.80
CA HIS A 484 11.58 -33.09 -6.82
C HIS A 484 12.00 -34.56 -6.95
N GLU A 485 11.36 -35.34 -7.84
CA GLU A 485 11.63 -36.77 -8.03
C GLU A 485 12.51 -37.05 -9.26
N VAL A 486 12.90 -36.00 -10.01
CA VAL A 486 13.71 -36.11 -11.24
C VAL A 486 15.13 -36.64 -10.97
N ASP A 487 15.63 -36.52 -9.74
CA ASP A 487 16.98 -36.97 -9.36
C ASP A 487 17.03 -38.36 -8.68
N GLY A 488 15.90 -39.08 -8.61
CA GLY A 488 15.86 -40.46 -8.13
C GLY A 488 16.34 -41.45 -9.22
N PRO A 489 17.21 -42.43 -8.93
CA PRO A 489 17.80 -43.34 -9.93
C PRO A 489 16.81 -44.39 -10.49
N GLY A 490 15.52 -44.10 -10.58
CA GLY A 490 14.51 -45.09 -10.97
C GLY A 490 13.13 -44.59 -11.40
N PHE A 491 12.90 -43.29 -11.62
CA PHE A 491 11.58 -42.82 -12.07
C PHE A 491 11.60 -42.46 -13.57
N LYS A 492 10.78 -43.15 -14.36
CA LYS A 492 10.46 -42.76 -15.74
C LYS A 492 9.18 -41.90 -15.69
N PRO A 493 9.16 -40.70 -16.29
CA PRO A 493 7.96 -39.88 -16.34
C PRO A 493 6.81 -40.62 -17.04
N ASP A 494 5.57 -40.29 -16.65
CA ASP A 494 4.36 -40.88 -17.20
C ASP A 494 4.36 -40.76 -18.75
N PRO A 495 4.29 -41.88 -19.50
CA PRO A 495 4.44 -41.88 -20.95
C PRO A 495 3.41 -41.01 -21.69
N ASP A 496 2.21 -40.84 -21.12
CA ASP A 496 1.19 -39.94 -21.70
C ASP A 496 1.58 -38.47 -21.52
N LEU A 497 2.31 -38.13 -20.45
CA LEU A 497 2.75 -36.77 -20.17
C LEU A 497 3.98 -36.40 -21.00
N VAL A 498 4.88 -37.37 -21.22
CA VAL A 498 5.99 -37.24 -22.18
C VAL A 498 5.44 -37.06 -23.59
N SER A 499 4.47 -37.87 -24.04
CA SER A 499 3.93 -37.76 -25.41
C SER A 499 3.20 -36.45 -25.69
N ASN A 500 2.58 -35.82 -24.70
CA ASN A 500 1.80 -34.58 -24.89
C ASN A 500 2.66 -33.31 -24.85
N TYR A 501 3.83 -33.37 -24.20
CA TYR A 501 4.70 -32.22 -23.97
C TYR A 501 6.17 -32.55 -24.28
N GLU A 502 6.40 -33.53 -25.17
CA GLU A 502 7.71 -34.04 -25.57
C GLU A 502 8.58 -32.90 -26.11
N ASP A 503 7.97 -32.02 -26.89
CA ASP A 503 8.60 -30.84 -27.48
C ASP A 503 9.11 -29.82 -26.43
N PHE A 504 8.46 -29.75 -25.26
CA PHE A 504 8.84 -28.86 -24.17
C PHE A 504 9.80 -29.52 -23.17
N LEU A 505 9.57 -30.80 -22.86
CA LEU A 505 10.32 -31.54 -21.84
C LEU A 505 11.62 -32.15 -22.37
N ALA A 506 11.63 -32.62 -23.63
CA ALA A 506 12.76 -33.27 -24.27
C ALA A 506 12.64 -33.20 -25.82
N PRO A 507 12.79 -32.00 -26.43
CA PRO A 507 12.61 -31.86 -27.88
C PRO A 507 13.58 -32.73 -28.67
N ASP A 508 13.07 -33.51 -29.62
CA ASP A 508 13.83 -34.49 -30.44
C ASP A 508 14.96 -33.89 -31.27
N GLY A 509 14.97 -32.57 -31.48
CA GLY A 509 15.91 -31.88 -32.32
C GLY A 509 15.76 -30.37 -32.34
N CYS A 510 16.63 -29.72 -33.09
CA CYS A 510 16.69 -28.28 -33.31
C CYS A 510 17.12 -28.00 -34.76
N PHE A 511 16.79 -26.83 -35.30
CA PHE A 511 17.35 -26.40 -36.58
C PHE A 511 18.63 -25.60 -36.36
N ASP A 512 19.68 -25.91 -37.10
CA ASP A 512 20.92 -25.15 -37.05
C ASP A 512 20.81 -23.78 -37.74
N VAL A 513 21.91 -23.00 -37.70
CA VAL A 513 21.97 -21.64 -38.25
C VAL A 513 21.72 -21.57 -39.76
N MET A 514 21.78 -22.71 -40.47
CA MET A 514 21.46 -22.83 -41.89
C MET A 514 20.05 -23.40 -42.14
N GLY A 515 19.28 -23.66 -41.08
CA GLY A 515 17.92 -24.19 -41.14
C GLY A 515 17.86 -25.70 -41.39
N GLN A 516 18.92 -26.47 -41.11
CA GLN A 516 18.91 -27.93 -41.22
C GLN A 516 18.59 -28.59 -39.87
N TRP A 517 17.75 -29.62 -39.90
CA TRP A 517 17.30 -30.34 -38.69
C TRP A 517 18.43 -31.20 -38.11
N GLN A 518 18.69 -31.04 -36.81
CA GLN A 518 19.68 -31.81 -36.06
C GLN A 518 19.02 -32.47 -34.83
N PRO A 519 19.28 -33.76 -34.56
CA PRO A 519 18.71 -34.46 -33.42
C PRO A 519 19.35 -34.04 -32.09
N ASN A 520 18.52 -33.82 -31.05
CA ASN A 520 18.97 -33.35 -29.75
C ASN A 520 19.31 -34.55 -28.86
N THR A 521 20.60 -34.88 -28.73
CA THR A 521 21.03 -36.06 -27.99
C THR A 521 21.13 -35.74 -26.48
N PRO A 522 20.56 -36.56 -25.57
CA PRO A 522 20.58 -36.27 -24.14
C PRO A 522 22.01 -36.07 -23.62
N GLY A 523 22.27 -34.92 -22.98
CA GLY A 523 23.59 -34.56 -22.44
C GLY A 523 24.50 -33.77 -23.39
N VAL A 524 24.05 -33.43 -24.60
CA VAL A 524 24.78 -32.60 -25.57
C VAL A 524 24.03 -31.27 -25.77
N LEU A 525 24.66 -30.14 -25.42
CA LEU A 525 24.09 -28.81 -25.65
C LEU A 525 24.15 -28.46 -27.15
N VAL A 526 23.00 -28.06 -27.70
CA VAL A 526 22.79 -27.75 -29.13
C VAL A 526 23.64 -26.59 -29.64
N ASP A 527 23.91 -25.60 -28.80
CA ASP A 527 24.58 -24.36 -29.20
C ASP A 527 26.11 -24.50 -29.38
N GLY A 528 26.59 -25.73 -29.60
CA GLY A 528 28.00 -26.10 -29.58
C GLY A 528 28.57 -26.11 -28.16
N GLN A 529 29.84 -26.54 -28.01
CA GLN A 529 30.58 -26.18 -26.80
C GLN A 529 30.72 -24.66 -26.84
N PRO A 530 30.08 -23.92 -25.93
CA PRO A 530 30.25 -22.48 -25.90
C PRO A 530 31.74 -22.12 -25.89
N ASP A 531 32.15 -21.12 -26.69
CA ASP A 531 33.56 -20.68 -26.78
C ASP A 531 34.17 -20.33 -25.42
N ALA A 532 33.30 -20.01 -24.46
CA ALA A 532 33.62 -20.00 -23.05
C ALA A 532 33.11 -21.30 -22.42
N ASP A 533 34.02 -22.09 -21.85
CA ASP A 533 33.67 -23.17 -20.94
C ASP A 533 32.66 -22.62 -19.90
N TYR A 534 31.40 -23.06 -19.92
CA TYR A 534 30.42 -22.73 -18.88
C TYR A 534 30.30 -23.84 -17.83
N SER A 535 31.16 -24.88 -17.85
CA SER A 535 31.27 -25.82 -16.72
C SER A 535 31.76 -25.12 -15.44
N GLN A 536 32.34 -23.94 -15.58
CA GLN A 536 32.69 -23.01 -14.50
C GLN A 536 31.52 -22.13 -14.03
N TYR A 537 30.38 -22.12 -14.72
CA TYR A 537 29.17 -21.42 -14.29
C TYR A 537 28.13 -22.43 -13.84
N GLU A 538 28.30 -22.81 -12.59
CA GLU A 538 27.47 -23.74 -11.87
C GLU A 538 26.08 -23.11 -11.56
N LEU A 539 25.02 -23.64 -12.19
CA LEU A 539 23.65 -23.10 -12.11
C LEU A 539 22.88 -23.50 -10.85
N ASP A 540 23.30 -24.56 -10.16
CA ASP A 540 22.91 -24.77 -8.77
C ASP A 540 23.94 -24.06 -7.88
N PRO A 541 23.57 -23.05 -7.08
CA PRO A 541 24.51 -22.35 -6.21
C PRO A 541 25.21 -23.25 -5.16
N TYR A 542 24.96 -24.57 -5.16
CA TYR A 542 25.54 -25.58 -4.27
C TYR A 542 26.22 -26.79 -4.95
N THR A 543 26.29 -26.90 -6.28
CA THR A 543 26.70 -28.16 -6.96
C THR A 543 28.18 -28.52 -6.71
N HIS A 544 29.05 -27.54 -6.44
CA HIS A 544 30.47 -27.74 -6.17
C HIS A 544 30.72 -28.36 -4.79
N ARG A 545 29.68 -28.59 -3.96
CA ARG A 545 29.82 -29.24 -2.64
C ARG A 545 29.62 -30.75 -2.67
N VAL A 546 29.14 -31.35 -3.76
CA VAL A 546 28.81 -32.79 -3.78
C VAL A 546 29.97 -33.64 -4.30
N GLU A 547 30.79 -33.13 -5.23
CA GLU A 547 31.72 -34.00 -5.98
C GLU A 547 33.20 -33.98 -5.54
N ARG A 548 33.58 -33.16 -4.55
CA ARG A 548 34.87 -33.31 -3.88
C ARG A 548 34.62 -33.47 -2.40
N ASP A 549 34.57 -34.72 -1.95
CA ASP A 549 35.02 -35.18 -0.61
C ASP A 549 34.53 -36.61 -0.37
N SER A 550 35.23 -37.56 -0.98
CA SER A 550 35.26 -38.98 -0.59
C SER A 550 36.16 -39.20 0.63
N GLU A 551 36.07 -38.33 1.64
CA GLU A 551 36.72 -38.47 2.94
C GLU A 551 35.68 -38.27 4.05
N THR A 552 35.36 -39.37 4.73
CA THR A 552 34.71 -39.50 6.05
C THR A 552 33.72 -38.39 6.47
N ASP A 553 32.44 -38.77 6.58
CA ASP A 553 31.28 -38.00 7.07
C ASP A 553 31.40 -37.39 8.50
N GLN A 554 32.58 -37.49 9.12
CA GLN A 554 32.87 -36.95 10.44
C GLN A 554 33.39 -35.51 10.34
N GLY A 555 32.48 -34.54 10.21
CA GLY A 555 32.82 -33.12 10.37
C GLY A 555 32.03 -32.13 9.50
N LYS A 556 31.18 -32.59 8.57
CA LYS A 556 30.34 -31.70 7.77
C LYS A 556 29.20 -31.12 8.63
N PRO A 557 28.98 -29.79 8.64
CA PRO A 557 27.88 -29.19 9.39
C PRO A 557 26.55 -29.67 8.83
N THR A 558 25.66 -30.09 9.74
CA THR A 558 24.31 -30.61 9.41
C THR A 558 23.52 -29.58 8.58
N PRO A 559 22.54 -29.99 7.76
CA PRO A 559 21.72 -29.05 7.01
C PRO A 559 21.03 -28.02 7.93
N MET A 560 20.56 -28.45 9.12
CA MET A 560 20.02 -27.56 10.15
C MET A 560 21.06 -26.56 10.67
N MET A 561 22.32 -26.99 10.89
CA MET A 561 23.41 -26.10 11.30
C MET A 561 23.66 -24.99 10.26
N ARG A 562 23.61 -25.32 8.96
CA ARG A 562 23.78 -24.35 7.87
C ARG A 562 22.66 -23.30 7.86
N GLU A 563 21.42 -23.72 8.07
CA GLU A 563 20.29 -22.79 8.18
C GLU A 563 20.42 -21.86 9.39
N LEU A 564 20.80 -22.40 10.55
CA LEU A 564 21.02 -21.60 11.76
C LEU A 564 22.17 -20.60 11.56
N GLU A 565 23.25 -21.02 10.90
CA GLU A 565 24.34 -20.13 10.52
C GLU A 565 23.87 -19.00 9.60
N SER A 566 23.03 -19.29 8.61
CA SER A 566 22.43 -18.29 7.72
C SER A 566 21.54 -17.29 8.48
N ILE A 567 20.71 -17.77 9.42
CA ILE A 567 19.87 -16.91 10.28
C ILE A 567 20.75 -15.99 11.13
N LEU A 568 21.79 -16.53 11.78
CA LEU A 568 22.70 -15.73 12.59
C LEU A 568 23.51 -14.74 11.74
N ALA A 569 23.92 -15.12 10.53
CA ALA A 569 24.59 -14.23 9.60
C ALA A 569 23.69 -13.05 9.22
N SER A 570 22.41 -13.29 8.94
CA SER A 570 21.42 -12.24 8.70
C SER A 570 21.27 -11.28 9.90
N LEU A 571 21.26 -11.81 11.12
CA LEU A 571 21.24 -11.01 12.35
C LEU A 571 22.48 -10.13 12.51
N LEU A 572 23.66 -10.62 12.11
CA LEU A 572 24.91 -9.86 12.14
C LEU A 572 24.93 -8.77 11.08
N THR A 573 24.55 -9.09 9.83
CA THR A 573 24.48 -8.12 8.73
C THR A 573 23.52 -6.98 9.04
N GLN A 574 22.39 -7.28 9.69
CA GLN A 574 21.42 -6.27 10.11
C GLN A 574 21.84 -5.50 11.38
N GLY A 575 22.98 -5.85 12.01
CA GLY A 575 23.49 -5.25 13.24
C GLY A 575 22.67 -5.58 14.51
N LEU A 576 21.73 -6.51 14.40
CA LEU A 576 20.86 -6.99 15.48
C LEU A 576 21.60 -7.89 16.48
N MET A 577 22.70 -8.49 16.01
CA MET A 577 23.77 -9.11 16.79
C MET A 577 25.11 -8.49 16.36
N ARG A 578 26.15 -8.57 17.20
CA ARG A 578 27.50 -8.10 16.87
C ARG A 578 28.53 -9.13 17.28
N GLY A 579 29.42 -9.48 16.36
CA GLY A 579 30.46 -10.48 16.56
C GLY A 579 30.82 -11.16 15.26
N TYR A 580 31.41 -12.36 15.35
CA TYR A 580 31.87 -13.14 14.21
C TYR A 580 31.35 -14.57 14.29
N LEU A 581 30.97 -15.13 13.15
CA LEU A 581 30.69 -16.56 12.97
C LEU A 581 31.93 -17.25 12.42
N THR A 582 32.18 -18.48 12.85
CA THR A 582 33.27 -19.31 12.30
C THR A 582 32.73 -20.64 11.78
N HIS A 583 32.99 -20.97 10.51
CA HIS A 583 32.44 -22.15 9.84
C HIS A 583 33.11 -23.48 10.25
N LYS A 584 34.45 -23.54 10.34
CA LYS A 584 35.20 -24.80 10.63
C LYS A 584 34.91 -25.36 12.03
N ASN A 585 34.62 -24.48 12.99
CA ASN A 585 34.13 -24.84 14.31
C ASN A 585 32.95 -23.92 14.58
N PRO A 586 31.70 -24.34 14.28
CA PRO A 586 30.51 -23.49 14.35
C PRO A 586 30.36 -22.81 15.71
N ARG A 587 30.81 -21.57 15.81
CA ARG A 587 30.63 -20.70 16.99
C ARG A 587 30.38 -19.25 16.60
N PHE A 588 29.61 -18.59 17.43
CA PHE A 588 29.40 -17.14 17.43
C PHE A 588 30.28 -16.52 18.52
N ALA A 589 31.27 -15.71 18.14
CA ALA A 589 32.21 -15.05 19.06
C ALA A 589 31.93 -13.55 19.16
N ILE A 590 32.04 -13.01 20.38
CA ILE A 590 31.75 -11.60 20.71
C ILE A 590 33.04 -10.94 21.19
N PRO A 591 33.93 -10.51 20.29
CA PRO A 591 35.10 -9.72 20.67
C PRO A 591 34.70 -8.35 21.19
N GLY A 592 35.57 -7.70 21.97
CA GLY A 592 35.27 -6.39 22.57
C GLY A 592 34.28 -6.44 23.75
N ALA A 593 33.80 -7.62 24.14
CA ALA A 593 32.98 -7.83 25.34
C ALA A 593 33.68 -7.39 26.64
N ARG A 594 35.00 -7.23 26.62
CA ARG A 594 35.81 -6.79 27.78
C ARG A 594 35.48 -5.37 28.25
N LEU A 595 35.00 -4.50 27.34
CA LEU A 595 34.77 -3.08 27.64
C LEU A 595 33.36 -2.80 28.19
N ARG A 596 32.34 -3.50 27.69
CA ARG A 596 30.92 -3.24 28.04
C ARG A 596 30.19 -4.47 28.57
N GLY A 597 30.81 -5.66 28.56
CA GLY A 597 30.18 -6.93 28.87
C GLY A 597 29.68 -7.66 27.61
N ALA A 598 29.57 -8.99 27.68
CA ALA A 598 29.24 -9.83 26.51
C ALA A 598 27.84 -9.55 25.94
N LEU A 599 26.84 -9.38 26.79
CA LEU A 599 25.45 -9.16 26.35
C LEU A 599 25.22 -7.81 25.65
N PRO A 600 25.59 -6.65 26.23
CA PRO A 600 25.39 -5.37 25.54
C PRO A 600 26.31 -5.21 24.32
N THR A 601 27.48 -5.86 24.29
CA THR A 601 28.34 -5.87 23.11
C THR A 601 27.74 -6.74 22.00
N GLY A 602 27.37 -7.99 22.30
CA GLY A 602 26.93 -8.95 21.27
C GLY A 602 25.46 -8.90 20.89
N PHE A 603 24.60 -8.37 21.78
CA PHE A 603 23.15 -8.27 21.58
C PHE A 603 22.67 -6.84 21.87
N PRO A 604 23.00 -5.87 20.99
CA PRO A 604 22.64 -4.46 21.18
C PRO A 604 21.11 -4.27 21.21
N ASN A 605 20.65 -3.12 21.73
CA ASN A 605 19.21 -2.81 21.75
C ASN A 605 18.65 -2.72 20.32
N VAL A 606 17.62 -3.52 20.02
CA VAL A 606 17.04 -3.66 18.66
C VAL A 606 16.57 -2.31 18.12
N TRP A 607 15.80 -1.56 18.90
CA TRP A 607 15.28 -0.26 18.49
C TRP A 607 16.40 0.71 18.18
N GLN A 608 17.39 0.84 19.07
CA GLN A 608 18.50 1.77 18.86
C GLN A 608 19.29 1.41 17.60
N THR A 609 19.51 0.12 17.35
CA THR A 609 20.18 -0.36 16.13
C THR A 609 19.38 -0.01 14.87
N ILE A 610 18.07 -0.34 14.84
CA ILE A 610 17.24 -0.07 13.66
C ILE A 610 17.08 1.44 13.48
N SER A 611 16.71 2.17 14.53
CA SER A 611 16.51 3.61 14.48
C SER A 611 17.76 4.35 14.03
N ALA A 612 18.95 4.02 14.53
CA ALA A 612 20.17 4.70 14.14
C ALA A 612 20.52 4.51 12.65
N ARG A 613 20.18 3.36 12.08
CA ARG A 613 20.37 3.07 10.65
C ARG A 613 19.36 3.83 9.78
N GLU A 614 18.10 3.86 10.21
CA GLU A 614 17.02 4.46 9.42
C GLU A 614 16.90 5.98 9.60
N SER A 615 17.41 6.54 10.70
CA SER A 615 17.34 7.99 11.01
C SER A 615 18.35 8.86 10.25
N GLU A 616 19.18 8.28 9.37
CA GLU A 616 20.09 9.07 8.53
C GLU A 616 19.31 10.00 7.58
N ASP A 617 18.08 9.62 7.21
CA ASP A 617 17.12 10.46 6.49
C ASP A 617 15.78 10.53 7.23
N ASP A 618 15.63 11.51 8.13
CA ASP A 618 14.37 11.79 8.84
C ASP A 618 13.25 12.34 7.92
N ARG A 619 13.51 12.50 6.61
CA ARG A 619 12.48 12.94 5.67
C ARG A 619 11.50 11.81 5.41
N VAL A 620 10.25 12.08 5.74
CA VAL A 620 9.14 11.18 5.40
C VAL A 620 8.67 11.50 3.97
N PRO A 621 8.83 10.58 2.99
CA PRO A 621 8.33 10.80 1.63
C PRO A 621 6.83 11.08 1.66
N GLY A 622 6.34 12.02 0.84
CA GLY A 622 4.93 12.44 0.87
C GLY A 622 4.62 13.52 1.92
N TRP A 623 5.47 13.76 2.92
CA TRP A 623 5.20 14.77 3.95
C TRP A 623 5.91 16.08 3.66
N VAL A 624 5.18 17.06 3.11
CA VAL A 624 5.71 18.41 2.89
C VAL A 624 5.83 19.16 4.22
N GLN A 625 7.06 19.43 4.63
CA GLN A 625 7.41 20.22 5.81
C GLN A 625 7.87 21.62 5.39
N PRO A 626 7.64 22.66 6.23
CA PRO A 626 8.25 23.96 5.98
C PRO A 626 9.78 23.82 6.05
N PRO A 627 10.55 24.57 5.24
CA PRO A 627 11.99 24.52 5.33
C PRO A 627 12.44 24.94 6.74
N PRO A 628 13.53 24.34 7.24
CA PRO A 628 14.08 24.73 8.53
C PRO A 628 14.39 26.24 8.51
N PRO A 629 14.16 26.96 9.61
CA PRO A 629 14.53 28.38 9.69
C PRO A 629 16.03 28.49 9.43
N VAL A 630 16.39 29.25 8.39
CA VAL A 630 17.79 29.52 8.05
C VAL A 630 18.38 30.34 9.18
N VAL A 631 19.15 29.69 10.05
CA VAL A 631 19.92 30.39 11.08
C VAL A 631 21.15 31.00 10.39
N GLY A 632 21.01 32.24 9.94
CA GLY A 632 22.12 33.15 9.63
C GLY A 632 22.71 33.06 8.22
N GLY A 633 22.60 34.18 7.49
CA GLY A 633 23.62 34.61 6.52
C GLY A 633 23.18 34.65 5.05
N GLY A 634 22.90 35.87 4.55
CA GLY A 634 23.02 36.21 3.13
C GLY A 634 21.71 36.28 2.36
N LEU A 635 21.31 37.50 2.00
CA LEU A 635 20.30 37.79 0.99
C LEU A 635 20.65 37.09 -0.33
N ALA A 636 19.89 36.06 -0.70
CA ALA A 636 19.81 35.59 -2.07
C ALA A 636 18.33 35.51 -2.46
N ALA A 637 17.98 36.36 -3.42
CA ALA A 637 16.64 36.56 -3.94
C ALA A 637 16.04 35.28 -4.55
N ALA A 638 14.71 35.23 -4.54
CA ALA A 638 13.90 34.20 -5.13
C ALA A 638 14.07 34.09 -6.67
N GLY A 639 13.97 32.86 -7.17
CA GLY A 639 13.49 32.55 -8.52
C GLY A 639 14.51 32.00 -9.52
N GLY A 640 14.17 30.89 -10.16
CA GLY A 640 14.76 30.47 -11.44
C GLY A 640 15.28 29.04 -11.46
N GLY A 641 14.89 28.28 -12.50
CA GLY A 641 15.27 26.89 -12.71
C GLY A 641 16.78 26.65 -12.65
N ARG A 642 17.14 25.45 -12.18
CA ARG A 642 18.53 24.97 -12.11
C ARG A 642 19.11 24.85 -13.52
N VAL A 643 19.77 25.90 -14.00
CA VAL A 643 20.72 25.83 -15.12
C VAL A 643 22.04 25.37 -14.51
N VAL A 644 22.46 24.15 -14.83
CA VAL A 644 23.78 23.63 -14.42
C VAL A 644 24.82 24.24 -15.35
N ASN A 645 25.67 25.12 -14.82
CA ASN A 645 26.81 25.65 -15.55
C ASN A 645 27.91 24.57 -15.64
N LEU A 646 28.17 24.07 -16.84
CA LEU A 646 29.19 23.05 -17.14
C LEU A 646 30.55 23.66 -17.54
N ALA A 647 30.89 24.85 -17.04
CA ALA A 647 32.23 25.39 -17.19
C ALA A 647 33.23 24.62 -16.29
N GLY A 648 33.70 23.46 -16.77
CA GLY A 648 34.73 22.65 -16.10
C GLY A 648 34.67 21.15 -16.37
N ALA A 649 33.66 20.63 -17.06
CA ALA A 649 33.59 19.22 -17.42
C ALA A 649 34.60 18.92 -18.54
N ARG A 650 35.66 18.14 -18.24
CA ARG A 650 36.57 17.61 -19.26
C ARG A 650 35.88 16.47 -20.03
N PRO A 651 35.98 16.42 -21.37
CA PRO A 651 35.51 15.28 -22.15
C PRO A 651 36.37 14.05 -21.88
N VAL A 652 35.74 12.90 -21.69
CA VAL A 652 36.41 11.59 -21.55
C VAL A 652 36.44 10.92 -22.92
N GLY A 653 37.66 10.59 -23.38
CA GLY A 653 37.88 9.57 -24.41
C GLY A 653 38.32 10.05 -25.80
N VAL A 654 39.57 10.50 -25.92
CA VAL A 654 40.42 10.14 -27.06
C VAL A 654 41.73 9.62 -26.49
N GLN A 655 41.85 8.30 -26.46
CA GLN A 655 43.08 7.55 -26.73
C GLN A 655 42.68 6.11 -27.06
#